data_AF-A0A7G2E1J5-F1
#
_entry.id   AF-A0A7G2E1J5-F1
#
_cell.length_a   1.000
_cell.length_b   1.000
_cell.length_c   1.000
_cell.angle_alpha   90.00
_cell.angle_beta   90.00
_cell.angle_gamma   90.00
#
_symmetry.space_group_name_H-M   'P 1'
#
loop_
_entity.id
_entity.type
_entity.pdbx_description
1 polymer ?
#
loop_
_entity_poly.entity_id
_entity_poly.type
_entity_poly.pdbx_seq_one_letter_code
_entity_poly.pdbx_strand_id
1 'polypeptide(L)'
;MSENTKVEAKRVFIGAGCNRVVNNVSWGASGLVSFGAQNAVAVFCPKIAQILTTLPGHKASVNCTHWLPTSKFAFKAKKLDRQYLLSGDSDGIIILWELSTLNNDWRHVLQLPLSHKKGVTCITAYMVSETDAMFASASSDGVVNVWDVSFPSQPSEECKVVCLDSICVDTKAIVTLSLAELPQNPGRFALALGGLDNKIKLYSGERTGKFTSVCELKGHTDWIRSLDFSLPLHTTEEIPNSIMLVSSSQDKVIRIWKLVLVGDVGSWRREITLASYIEGPVFVSGTFTYQISVESVLIGHEDWVYSVEWQPPVIDFIDGRLVNHQPLSILSASMDKTMMIWRPEKKTGVWVNVVCVGELSHCALGFYGGHWSPNSLSILAHGYGGAFHLWRNVSSSKESENWQMQKVPSGHFAAVTDVTWARTGEYLLSVSQDQTTRVFSAWKNDEGNEAEDEHWHELARPQVHGHDINCVAMVQGKGNHRFVSGAEEKVVRVFEAPLSFLKTLNHTCAGGEGSFPEDLQADVQVLGANMSALGLSQKPIYLHSSSEPLERNGGGEGLDTFETVPEAAPAELKEPPIEDQLAFHTLWPESHKLYGHGNELFSLCSDHKGNLVASSCKAQSASMAEIWLWEVGTWKAVGRLQSHSLTVTHLEFSYDDTLLLSVSRDRHFSVFSIQRTDNGEVSHKLMAKVEAHKRIIWACSWNPFGHQFATSSRDKTVKIWSVENDARIKQILVLPPFGSSVTAVAWTGLDRNEKSGCVAVGMESGLIELWNVKIIETEEGTTATAALALRLEPFMCHVSAVNRLAWRPTEKCESNQSLRWLTSCGDDNCVRVFNFKF
;
A
#
# COMPACT_ATOMS: atom_id res chain seq x y z
N MET A 1 -9.62 35.64 28.30
CA MET A 1 -10.37 34.71 27.43
C MET A 1 -9.79 34.88 26.04
N SER A 2 -8.73 34.14 25.73
CA SER A 2 -8.14 34.12 24.40
C SER A 2 -8.97 33.18 23.54
N GLU A 3 -9.48 33.67 22.42
CA GLU A 3 -10.04 32.81 21.37
C GLU A 3 -9.00 31.75 21.03
N ASN A 4 -9.31 30.48 21.34
CA ASN A 4 -8.51 29.35 20.86
C ASN A 4 -8.68 29.32 19.34
N THR A 5 -7.71 29.84 18.60
CA THR A 5 -7.54 29.53 17.18
C THR A 5 -7.34 28.02 17.07
N LYS A 6 -8.43 27.33 16.72
CA LYS A 6 -8.47 25.87 16.62
C LYS A 6 -7.79 25.48 15.31
N VAL A 7 -6.62 24.85 15.39
CA VAL A 7 -5.95 24.29 14.22
C VAL A 7 -6.83 23.17 13.64
N GLU A 8 -7.21 23.31 12.37
CA GLU A 8 -7.97 22.30 11.65
C GLU A 8 -7.02 21.43 10.83
N ALA A 9 -7.24 20.11 10.84
CA ALA A 9 -6.42 19.15 10.10
C ALA A 9 -7.27 18.34 9.13
N LYS A 10 -6.83 18.27 7.88
CA LYS A 10 -7.39 17.42 6.84
C LYS A 10 -6.31 16.49 6.30
N ARG A 11 -6.53 15.18 6.34
CA ARG A 11 -5.67 14.23 5.62
C ARG A 11 -6.10 14.22 4.15
N VAL A 12 -5.18 14.53 3.24
CA VAL A 12 -5.45 14.69 1.81
C VAL A 12 -4.96 13.51 0.98
N PHE A 13 -3.98 12.74 1.48
CA PHE A 13 -3.43 11.60 0.76
C PHE A 13 -2.99 10.49 1.70
N ILE A 14 -3.14 9.25 1.23
CA ILE A 14 -2.51 8.05 1.77
C ILE A 14 -1.96 7.25 0.59
N GLY A 15 -0.67 6.97 0.59
CA GLY A 15 -0.03 6.00 -0.29
C GLY A 15 0.34 4.76 0.51
N ALA A 16 -0.15 3.59 0.10
CA ALA A 16 0.19 2.31 0.70
C ALA A 16 0.04 1.16 -0.31
N GLY A 17 0.92 0.18 -0.23
CA GLY A 17 0.87 -1.06 -1.00
C GLY A 17 0.24 -2.21 -0.20
N CYS A 18 -0.29 -3.19 -0.92
CA CYS A 18 -0.91 -4.38 -0.36
C CYS A 18 0.12 -5.32 0.28
N ASN A 19 -0.20 -5.89 1.46
CA ASN A 19 0.58 -6.99 2.01
C ASN A 19 0.66 -8.15 1.03
N ARG A 20 1.80 -8.84 1.04
CA ARG A 20 2.15 -9.92 0.11
C ARG A 20 1.51 -11.25 0.51
N VAL A 21 0.18 -11.26 0.63
CA VAL A 21 -0.63 -12.40 1.07
C VAL A 21 -1.85 -12.55 0.17
N VAL A 22 -2.23 -13.80 -0.11
CA VAL A 22 -3.29 -14.17 -1.07
C VAL A 22 -4.66 -13.60 -0.66
N ASN A 23 -5.13 -13.92 0.54
CA ASN A 23 -6.48 -13.57 0.99
C ASN A 23 -6.61 -12.13 1.52
N ASN A 24 -5.63 -11.26 1.24
CA ASN A 24 -5.52 -9.94 1.85
C ASN A 24 -6.54 -8.92 1.33
N VAL A 25 -7.06 -9.12 0.12
CA VAL A 25 -7.93 -8.17 -0.59
C VAL A 25 -9.37 -8.67 -0.60
N SER A 26 -10.32 -7.74 -0.45
CA SER A 26 -11.74 -8.04 -0.60
C SER A 26 -12.50 -6.85 -1.20
N TRP A 27 -13.42 -7.14 -2.13
CA TRP A 27 -14.30 -6.14 -2.73
C TRP A 27 -15.71 -6.22 -2.13
N GLY A 28 -16.15 -5.13 -1.52
CA GLY A 28 -17.44 -5.03 -0.84
C GLY A 28 -18.57 -4.61 -1.76
N ALA A 29 -19.81 -4.89 -1.33
CA ALA A 29 -21.01 -4.48 -2.04
C ALA A 29 -21.18 -2.95 -2.18
N SER A 30 -20.55 -2.14 -1.31
CA SER A 30 -20.46 -0.67 -1.47
C SER A 30 -19.65 -0.24 -2.69
N GLY A 31 -18.89 -1.14 -3.30
CA GLY A 31 -17.92 -0.82 -4.34
C GLY A 31 -16.56 -0.40 -3.79
N LEU A 32 -16.38 -0.33 -2.46
CA LEU A 32 -15.09 -0.12 -1.82
C LEU A 32 -14.28 -1.43 -1.77
N VAL A 33 -12.96 -1.27 -1.76
CA VAL A 33 -12.01 -2.38 -1.65
C VAL A 33 -11.23 -2.24 -0.35
N SER A 34 -11.11 -3.33 0.40
CA SER A 34 -10.29 -3.40 1.61
C SER A 34 -9.04 -4.22 1.35
N PHE A 35 -7.93 -3.85 1.99
CA PHE A 35 -6.72 -4.65 1.99
C PHE A 35 -5.89 -4.41 3.26
N GLY A 36 -5.07 -5.37 3.67
CA GLY A 36 -4.07 -5.17 4.72
C GLY A 36 -2.85 -4.38 4.21
N ALA A 37 -2.48 -3.33 4.92
CA ALA A 37 -1.25 -2.55 4.75
C ALA A 37 -0.46 -2.61 6.06
N GLN A 38 0.52 -3.50 6.11
CA GLN A 38 1.16 -3.98 7.34
C GLN A 38 0.12 -4.40 8.39
N ASN A 39 0.06 -3.72 9.53
CA ASN A 39 -0.86 -3.99 10.63
C ASN A 39 -2.12 -3.09 10.58
N ALA A 40 -2.29 -2.30 9.53
CA ALA A 40 -3.49 -1.52 9.28
C ALA A 40 -4.38 -2.21 8.23
N VAL A 41 -5.69 -1.96 8.28
CA VAL A 41 -6.60 -2.29 7.17
C VAL A 41 -6.86 -1.02 6.38
N ALA A 42 -6.38 -0.95 5.15
CA ALA A 42 -6.62 0.15 4.23
C ALA A 42 -7.90 -0.08 3.44
N VAL A 43 -8.62 1.01 3.14
CA VAL A 43 -9.83 0.99 2.32
C VAL A 43 -9.70 2.01 1.21
N PHE A 44 -9.89 1.60 -0.03
CA PHE A 44 -9.79 2.47 -1.19
C PHE A 44 -11.05 2.43 -2.06
N CYS A 45 -11.24 3.51 -2.82
CA CYS A 45 -12.32 3.65 -3.78
C CYS A 45 -11.77 3.49 -5.21
N PRO A 46 -12.13 2.40 -5.93
CA PRO A 46 -11.68 2.17 -7.31
C PRO A 46 -12.07 3.27 -8.30
N LYS A 47 -13.14 4.04 -8.04
CA LYS A 47 -13.61 5.10 -8.95
C LYS A 47 -12.66 6.29 -9.02
N ILE A 48 -12.14 6.71 -7.87
CA ILE A 48 -11.20 7.84 -7.76
C ILE A 48 -9.73 7.38 -7.67
N ALA A 49 -9.50 6.07 -7.53
CA ALA A 49 -8.16 5.48 -7.37
C ALA A 49 -7.38 6.01 -6.16
N GLN A 50 -8.08 6.20 -5.04
CA GLN A 50 -7.49 6.71 -3.79
C GLN A 50 -7.85 5.86 -2.58
N ILE A 51 -6.88 5.74 -1.67
CA ILE A 51 -7.08 5.18 -0.33
C ILE A 51 -7.78 6.25 0.52
N LEU A 52 -8.96 5.91 1.02
CA LEU A 52 -9.80 6.81 1.82
C LEU A 52 -9.35 6.85 3.28
N THR A 53 -9.06 5.67 3.83
CA THR A 53 -8.69 5.54 5.24
C THR A 53 -7.91 4.27 5.53
N THR A 54 -7.33 4.25 6.73
CA THR A 54 -6.67 3.09 7.35
C THR A 54 -7.29 2.86 8.72
N LEU A 55 -7.68 1.62 9.01
CA LEU A 55 -8.30 1.23 10.27
C LEU A 55 -7.19 0.73 11.22
N PRO A 56 -6.94 1.44 12.35
CA PRO A 56 -5.96 1.00 13.35
C PRO A 56 -6.59 -0.04 14.28
N GLY A 57 -5.89 -1.15 14.54
CA GLY A 57 -6.34 -2.13 15.55
C GLY A 57 -5.45 -3.36 15.68
N HIS A 58 -5.04 -3.95 14.56
CA HIS A 58 -4.15 -5.10 14.58
C HIS A 58 -2.74 -4.70 15.05
N LYS A 59 -2.10 -5.61 15.79
CA LYS A 59 -0.70 -5.45 16.23
C LYS A 59 0.28 -6.18 15.32
N ALA A 60 -0.17 -7.28 14.72
CA ALA A 60 0.57 -8.03 13.72
C ALA A 60 0.09 -7.70 12.30
N SER A 61 0.83 -8.18 11.31
CA SER A 61 0.50 -7.97 9.90
C SER A 61 -0.83 -8.63 9.55
N VAL A 62 -1.70 -7.87 8.88
CA VAL A 62 -3.01 -8.31 8.39
C VAL A 62 -2.82 -9.29 7.23
N ASN A 63 -3.41 -10.47 7.36
CA ASN A 63 -3.31 -11.55 6.37
C ASN A 63 -4.53 -11.65 5.47
N CYS A 64 -5.71 -11.32 6.00
CA CYS A 64 -6.95 -11.43 5.25
C CYS A 64 -7.96 -10.34 5.60
N THR A 65 -8.73 -9.92 4.60
CA THR A 65 -9.90 -9.05 4.77
C THR A 65 -11.11 -9.68 4.08
N HIS A 66 -12.32 -9.46 4.59
CA HIS A 66 -13.54 -10.03 4.01
C HIS A 66 -14.75 -9.13 4.28
N TRP A 67 -15.35 -8.58 3.22
CA TRP A 67 -16.56 -7.75 3.33
C TRP A 67 -17.82 -8.55 3.66
N LEU A 68 -18.72 -7.92 4.39
CA LEU A 68 -20.04 -8.44 4.77
C LEU A 68 -21.08 -7.34 4.52
N PRO A 69 -21.82 -7.36 3.39
CA PRO A 69 -21.75 -8.31 2.26
C PRO A 69 -20.61 -8.04 1.25
N THR A 70 -20.08 -9.11 0.64
CA THR A 70 -19.15 -9.06 -0.51
C THR A 70 -19.85 -8.68 -1.82
N SER A 71 -19.08 -8.44 -2.90
CA SER A 71 -19.58 -8.28 -4.28
C SER A 71 -20.62 -9.35 -4.67
N LYS A 72 -20.38 -10.62 -4.28
CA LYS A 72 -21.26 -11.76 -4.57
C LYS A 72 -22.65 -11.65 -3.96
N PHE A 73 -22.78 -10.96 -2.82
CA PHE A 73 -24.05 -10.73 -2.13
C PHE A 73 -24.55 -9.28 -2.29
N ALA A 74 -24.02 -8.50 -3.25
CA ALA A 74 -24.42 -7.12 -3.46
C ALA A 74 -25.93 -6.95 -3.75
N PHE A 75 -26.58 -7.96 -4.33
CA PHE A 75 -28.03 -7.96 -4.55
C PHE A 75 -28.85 -7.97 -3.25
N LYS A 76 -28.30 -8.49 -2.14
CA LYS A 76 -28.89 -8.45 -0.79
C LYS A 76 -28.54 -7.15 -0.03
N ALA A 77 -27.66 -6.30 -0.58
CA ALA A 77 -27.08 -5.16 0.13
C ALA A 77 -27.69 -3.80 -0.22
N LYS A 78 -28.65 -3.73 -1.16
CA LYS A 78 -29.08 -2.48 -1.79
C LYS A 78 -29.75 -1.47 -0.84
N LYS A 79 -30.19 -1.91 0.35
CA LYS A 79 -30.88 -1.08 1.36
C LYS A 79 -30.11 -0.97 2.67
N LEU A 80 -28.87 -1.41 2.71
CA LEU A 80 -28.08 -1.42 3.94
C LEU A 80 -27.36 -0.08 4.13
N ASP A 81 -27.78 0.65 5.16
CA ASP A 81 -27.12 1.87 5.66
C ASP A 81 -25.80 1.59 6.39
N ARG A 82 -25.54 0.30 6.66
CA ARG A 82 -24.34 -0.16 7.36
C ARG A 82 -23.76 -1.38 6.65
N GLN A 83 -22.45 -1.36 6.48
CA GLN A 83 -21.70 -2.51 5.97
C GLN A 83 -20.65 -2.91 6.98
N TYR A 84 -20.29 -4.19 6.97
CA TYR A 84 -19.33 -4.74 7.90
C TYR A 84 -18.12 -5.30 7.17
N LEU A 85 -16.99 -5.32 7.85
CA LEU A 85 -15.73 -5.84 7.34
C LEU A 85 -15.09 -6.69 8.43
N LEU A 86 -14.65 -7.90 8.06
CA LEU A 86 -13.79 -8.73 8.90
C LEU A 86 -12.34 -8.60 8.47
N SER A 87 -11.42 -8.54 9.43
CA SER A 87 -9.99 -8.63 9.17
C SER A 87 -9.32 -9.62 10.13
N GLY A 88 -8.36 -10.39 9.61
CA GLY A 88 -7.59 -11.37 10.37
C GLY A 88 -6.09 -11.12 10.26
N ASP A 89 -5.35 -11.26 11.35
CA ASP A 89 -3.89 -11.03 11.39
C ASP A 89 -3.05 -12.28 11.64
N SER A 90 -1.73 -12.07 11.61
CA SER A 90 -0.70 -13.09 11.83
C SER A 90 -0.62 -13.63 13.26
N ASP A 91 -1.26 -13.00 14.24
CA ASP A 91 -1.33 -13.46 15.63
C ASP A 91 -2.61 -14.25 15.93
N GLY A 92 -3.51 -14.40 14.95
CA GLY A 92 -4.77 -15.14 15.10
C GLY A 92 -5.95 -14.27 15.57
N ILE A 93 -5.79 -12.94 15.59
CA ILE A 93 -6.85 -12.01 15.99
C ILE A 93 -7.76 -11.74 14.79
N ILE A 94 -9.07 -11.73 15.02
CA ILE A 94 -10.09 -11.29 14.07
C ILE A 94 -10.80 -10.08 14.63
N ILE A 95 -10.93 -9.02 13.82
CA ILE A 95 -11.65 -7.79 14.16
C ILE A 95 -12.84 -7.61 13.22
N LEU A 96 -13.97 -7.19 13.78
CA LEU A 96 -15.16 -6.75 13.03
C LEU A 96 -15.25 -5.23 13.04
N TRP A 97 -15.34 -4.65 11.85
CA TRP A 97 -15.50 -3.23 11.60
C TRP A 97 -16.89 -2.93 11.04
N GLU A 98 -17.38 -1.72 11.29
CA GLU A 98 -18.63 -1.18 10.75
C GLU A 98 -18.33 0.10 9.97
N LEU A 99 -18.91 0.20 8.78
CA LEU A 99 -18.94 1.38 7.93
C LEU A 99 -20.38 1.91 7.90
N SER A 100 -20.56 3.16 8.32
CA SER A 100 -21.81 3.92 8.10
C SER A 100 -21.76 4.53 6.70
N THR A 101 -22.64 4.11 5.80
CA THR A 101 -22.64 4.62 4.41
C THR A 101 -23.18 6.04 4.28
N LEU A 102 -23.91 6.54 5.29
CA LEU A 102 -24.42 7.92 5.31
C LEU A 102 -23.31 8.94 5.53
N ASN A 103 -22.38 8.64 6.46
CA ASN A 103 -21.33 9.59 6.87
C ASN A 103 -19.93 9.17 6.41
N ASN A 104 -19.78 7.97 5.84
CA ASN A 104 -18.49 7.31 5.60
C ASN A 104 -17.61 7.15 6.86
N ASP A 105 -18.26 7.05 8.01
CA ASP A 105 -17.60 6.88 9.31
C ASP A 105 -17.32 5.40 9.59
N TRP A 106 -16.15 5.15 10.17
CA TRP A 106 -15.69 3.83 10.55
C TRP A 106 -15.70 3.63 12.05
N ARG A 107 -16.14 2.45 12.48
CA ARG A 107 -16.13 2.05 13.88
C ARG A 107 -15.52 0.67 14.07
N HIS A 108 -14.70 0.54 15.10
CA HIS A 108 -14.30 -0.76 15.64
C HIS A 108 -15.47 -1.35 16.43
N VAL A 109 -16.09 -2.43 15.95
CA VAL A 109 -17.26 -3.04 16.59
C VAL A 109 -16.83 -3.95 17.73
N LEU A 110 -16.08 -5.00 17.40
CA LEU A 110 -15.61 -5.98 18.38
C LEU A 110 -14.37 -6.71 17.87
N GLN A 111 -13.48 -7.04 18.80
CA GLN A 111 -12.44 -8.04 18.59
C GLN A 111 -13.00 -9.40 19.01
N LEU A 112 -12.95 -10.38 18.11
CA LEU A 112 -13.47 -11.71 18.39
C LEU A 112 -12.63 -12.42 19.48
N PRO A 113 -13.21 -13.38 20.22
CA PRO A 113 -12.46 -14.20 21.16
C PRO A 113 -11.24 -14.86 20.50
N LEU A 114 -10.11 -14.87 21.21
CA LEU A 114 -8.86 -15.53 20.80
C LEU A 114 -9.07 -17.04 20.69
N SER A 115 -9.51 -17.47 19.52
CA SER A 115 -9.86 -18.85 19.20
C SER A 115 -8.76 -19.55 18.38
N HIS A 116 -8.02 -18.78 17.57
CA HIS A 116 -6.86 -19.24 16.83
C HIS A 116 -5.58 -19.03 17.63
N LYS A 117 -4.64 -19.98 17.54
CA LYS A 117 -3.34 -19.94 18.23
C LYS A 117 -2.21 -19.43 17.34
N LYS A 118 -2.45 -19.37 16.03
CA LYS A 118 -1.54 -18.85 15.00
C LYS A 118 -2.30 -17.97 14.03
N GLY A 119 -1.59 -17.34 13.11
CA GLY A 119 -2.14 -16.41 12.13
C GLY A 119 -3.31 -16.95 11.33
N VAL A 120 -4.34 -16.11 11.22
CA VAL A 120 -5.53 -16.33 10.38
C VAL A 120 -5.08 -16.33 8.93
N THR A 121 -5.47 -17.35 8.17
CA THR A 121 -5.07 -17.54 6.78
C THR A 121 -6.14 -17.11 5.79
N CYS A 122 -7.42 -17.32 6.13
CA CYS A 122 -8.56 -17.08 5.26
C CYS A 122 -9.82 -16.85 6.09
N ILE A 123 -10.70 -15.99 5.58
CA ILE A 123 -12.07 -15.80 6.07
C ILE A 123 -13.01 -15.89 4.86
N THR A 124 -14.12 -16.61 5.01
CA THR A 124 -15.19 -16.67 4.01
C THR A 124 -16.53 -16.50 4.70
N ALA A 125 -17.53 -15.95 4.01
CA ALA A 125 -18.83 -15.74 4.59
C ALA A 125 -19.98 -15.93 3.61
N TYR A 126 -21.15 -16.20 4.18
CA TYR A 126 -22.41 -16.35 3.48
C TYR A 126 -23.48 -15.47 4.14
N MET A 127 -24.08 -14.57 3.36
CA MET A 127 -25.21 -13.75 3.83
C MET A 127 -26.50 -14.56 3.80
N VAL A 128 -27.07 -14.84 4.98
CA VAL A 128 -28.34 -15.55 5.11
C VAL A 128 -29.49 -14.61 4.80
N SER A 129 -29.53 -13.47 5.49
CA SER A 129 -30.50 -12.38 5.29
C SER A 129 -29.77 -11.03 5.19
N GLU A 130 -30.49 -9.91 5.23
CA GLU A 130 -29.88 -8.58 5.32
C GLU A 130 -29.23 -8.32 6.70
N THR A 131 -29.70 -9.02 7.75
CA THR A 131 -29.24 -8.83 9.14
C THR A 131 -28.45 -10.01 9.70
N ASP A 132 -28.42 -11.15 9.01
CA ASP A 132 -27.74 -12.36 9.49
C ASP A 132 -26.75 -12.88 8.46
N ALA A 133 -25.57 -13.27 8.94
CA ALA A 133 -24.58 -13.98 8.15
C ALA A 133 -23.93 -15.11 8.95
N MET A 134 -23.39 -16.08 8.23
CA MET A 134 -22.45 -17.06 8.77
C MET A 134 -21.09 -16.82 8.15
N PHE A 135 -20.02 -16.98 8.93
CA PHE A 135 -18.67 -16.95 8.39
C PHE A 135 -17.81 -18.05 8.97
N ALA A 136 -16.79 -18.45 8.22
CA ALA A 136 -15.78 -19.40 8.64
C ALA A 136 -14.41 -18.74 8.55
N SER A 137 -13.56 -19.02 9.54
CA SER A 137 -12.19 -18.52 9.62
C SER A 137 -11.22 -19.68 9.79
N ALA A 138 -10.16 -19.73 8.99
CA ALA A 138 -9.10 -20.72 9.08
C ALA A 138 -7.82 -20.11 9.64
N SER A 139 -7.02 -20.93 10.32
CA SER A 139 -5.69 -20.56 10.78
C SER A 139 -4.63 -21.58 10.36
N SER A 140 -3.38 -21.11 10.37
CA SER A 140 -2.18 -21.93 10.18
C SER A 140 -1.91 -22.94 11.32
N ASP A 141 -2.71 -22.92 12.39
CA ASP A 141 -2.73 -23.96 13.41
C ASP A 141 -3.55 -25.22 13.02
N GLY A 142 -4.23 -25.19 11.88
CA GLY A 142 -5.08 -26.30 11.40
C GLY A 142 -6.52 -26.26 11.93
N VAL A 143 -6.89 -25.20 12.66
CA VAL A 143 -8.24 -25.02 13.20
C VAL A 143 -9.08 -24.14 12.27
N VAL A 144 -10.34 -24.54 12.09
CA VAL A 144 -11.35 -23.78 11.36
C VAL A 144 -12.53 -23.52 12.28
N ASN A 145 -12.81 -22.26 12.55
CA ASN A 145 -13.94 -21.85 13.38
C ASN A 145 -15.09 -21.38 12.49
N VAL A 146 -16.29 -21.85 12.78
CA VAL A 146 -17.54 -21.42 12.15
C VAL A 146 -18.29 -20.52 13.12
N TRP A 147 -18.79 -19.41 12.62
CA TRP A 147 -19.39 -18.35 13.40
C TRP A 147 -20.74 -17.95 12.82
N ASP A 148 -21.65 -17.59 13.71
CA ASP A 148 -22.89 -16.91 13.38
C ASP A 148 -22.76 -15.43 13.77
N VAL A 149 -23.23 -14.54 12.91
CA VAL A 149 -23.27 -13.10 13.18
C VAL A 149 -24.66 -12.54 12.86
N SER A 150 -25.22 -11.82 13.84
CA SER A 150 -26.44 -11.04 13.68
C SER A 150 -26.14 -9.57 13.88
N PHE A 151 -26.40 -8.80 12.82
CA PHE A 151 -26.23 -7.36 12.77
C PHE A 151 -27.43 -6.64 13.37
N PRO A 152 -27.19 -5.54 14.11
CA PRO A 152 -28.27 -4.77 14.72
C PRO A 152 -29.19 -4.14 13.68
N SER A 153 -30.49 -4.23 13.93
CA SER A 153 -31.52 -3.57 13.10
C SER A 153 -31.73 -2.11 13.52
N GLN A 154 -31.41 -1.79 14.78
CA GLN A 154 -31.50 -0.46 15.38
C GLN A 154 -30.15 0.01 15.93
N PRO A 155 -29.86 1.33 15.95
CA PRO A 155 -28.58 1.85 16.42
C PRO A 155 -28.21 1.53 17.88
N SER A 156 -29.19 1.24 18.73
CA SER A 156 -28.99 0.90 20.15
C SER A 156 -28.66 -0.56 20.41
N GLU A 157 -28.78 -1.43 19.42
CA GLU A 157 -28.46 -2.85 19.55
C GLU A 157 -26.99 -3.11 19.21
N GLU A 158 -26.37 -4.05 19.92
CA GLU A 158 -25.01 -4.49 19.63
C GLU A 158 -25.00 -5.69 18.68
N CYS A 159 -23.94 -5.81 17.89
CA CYS A 159 -23.71 -6.95 17.01
C CYS A 159 -23.46 -8.20 17.86
N LYS A 160 -24.15 -9.30 17.54
CA LYS A 160 -23.99 -10.59 18.24
C LYS A 160 -23.18 -11.53 17.37
N VAL A 161 -22.04 -11.99 17.89
CA VAL A 161 -21.17 -12.97 17.23
C VAL A 161 -21.03 -14.18 18.13
N VAL A 162 -21.33 -15.37 17.60
CA VAL A 162 -21.27 -16.64 18.34
C VAL A 162 -20.45 -17.65 17.56
N CYS A 163 -19.47 -18.30 18.22
CA CYS A 163 -18.76 -19.44 17.63
C CYS A 163 -19.67 -20.67 17.70
N LEU A 164 -20.06 -21.20 16.55
CA LEU A 164 -20.93 -22.37 16.42
C LEU A 164 -20.15 -23.67 16.53
N ASP A 165 -18.98 -23.74 15.90
CA ASP A 165 -18.15 -24.94 15.87
C ASP A 165 -16.68 -24.60 15.69
N SER A 166 -15.81 -25.49 16.18
CA SER A 166 -14.36 -25.42 16.03
C SER A 166 -13.85 -26.76 15.51
N ILE A 167 -13.54 -26.79 14.22
CA ILE A 167 -13.15 -27.97 13.48
C ILE A 167 -11.62 -28.04 13.48
N CYS A 168 -11.06 -29.00 14.21
CA CYS A 168 -9.65 -29.34 14.09
C CYS A 168 -9.46 -30.19 12.84
N VAL A 169 -8.89 -29.59 11.80
CA VAL A 169 -8.46 -30.32 10.61
C VAL A 169 -7.08 -30.94 10.90
N ASP A 170 -6.67 -31.97 10.15
CA ASP A 170 -5.35 -32.62 10.27
C ASP A 170 -4.18 -31.61 10.33
N THR A 171 -2.95 -32.07 10.55
CA THR A 171 -1.75 -31.25 10.82
C THR A 171 -1.35 -30.22 9.74
N LYS A 172 -2.06 -30.12 8.62
CA LYS A 172 -1.73 -29.23 7.50
C LYS A 172 -2.54 -27.94 7.58
N ALA A 173 -1.88 -26.81 7.33
CA ALA A 173 -2.53 -25.50 7.32
C ALA A 173 -3.61 -25.43 6.23
N ILE A 174 -4.75 -24.86 6.60
CA ILE A 174 -5.85 -24.53 5.68
C ILE A 174 -5.61 -23.12 5.16
N VAL A 175 -5.70 -22.93 3.85
CA VAL A 175 -5.36 -21.67 3.18
C VAL A 175 -6.54 -21.04 2.45
N THR A 176 -7.60 -21.81 2.18
CA THR A 176 -8.81 -21.33 1.50
C THR A 176 -10.06 -22.04 2.02
N LEU A 177 -11.16 -21.30 2.05
CA LEU A 177 -12.47 -21.73 2.52
C LEU A 177 -13.54 -21.25 1.55
N SER A 178 -14.59 -22.05 1.35
CA SER A 178 -15.80 -21.59 0.68
C SER A 178 -17.05 -22.14 1.36
N LEU A 179 -18.06 -21.29 1.53
CA LEU A 179 -19.32 -21.60 2.21
C LEU A 179 -20.50 -21.38 1.25
N ALA A 180 -21.42 -22.34 1.20
CA ALA A 180 -22.65 -22.23 0.41
C ALA A 180 -23.83 -22.91 1.09
N GLU A 181 -25.04 -22.41 0.82
CA GLU A 181 -26.29 -23.08 1.18
C GLU A 181 -26.57 -24.23 0.22
N LEU A 182 -27.02 -25.38 0.74
CA LEU A 182 -27.29 -26.56 -0.06
C LEU A 182 -28.60 -26.41 -0.87
N PRO A 183 -28.64 -26.93 -2.11
CA PRO A 183 -29.84 -26.88 -2.94
C PRO A 183 -31.05 -27.52 -2.24
N GLN A 184 -32.22 -26.86 -2.37
CA GLN A 184 -33.53 -27.27 -1.84
C GLN A 184 -33.57 -27.60 -0.33
N ASN A 185 -32.57 -27.16 0.43
CA ASN A 185 -32.40 -27.48 1.85
C ASN A 185 -32.02 -26.24 2.66
N PRO A 186 -32.96 -25.27 2.81
CA PRO A 186 -32.67 -23.98 3.37
C PRO A 186 -32.17 -24.10 4.83
N GLY A 187 -31.14 -23.33 5.16
CA GLY A 187 -30.51 -23.35 6.48
C GLY A 187 -29.46 -24.45 6.70
N ARG A 188 -29.21 -25.32 5.71
CA ARG A 188 -28.08 -26.25 5.68
C ARG A 188 -26.98 -25.78 4.75
N PHE A 189 -25.75 -25.85 5.24
CA PHE A 189 -24.58 -25.32 4.55
C PHE A 189 -23.57 -26.41 4.23
N ALA A 190 -22.84 -26.21 3.14
CA ALA A 190 -21.63 -26.93 2.77
C ALA A 190 -20.42 -26.00 2.96
N LEU A 191 -19.42 -26.48 3.68
CA LEU A 191 -18.13 -25.82 3.88
C LEU A 191 -17.04 -26.62 3.20
N ALA A 192 -16.41 -26.04 2.19
CA ALA A 192 -15.25 -26.59 1.51
C ALA A 192 -13.96 -26.01 2.08
N LEU A 193 -12.98 -26.88 2.32
CA LEU A 193 -11.67 -26.50 2.83
C LEU A 193 -10.56 -26.98 1.90
N GLY A 194 -9.61 -26.10 1.62
CA GLY A 194 -8.40 -26.37 0.86
C GLY A 194 -7.16 -25.91 1.61
N GLY A 195 -6.09 -26.69 1.55
CA GLY A 195 -4.86 -26.45 2.31
C GLY A 195 -3.61 -26.86 1.56
N LEU A 196 -2.55 -27.14 2.34
CA LEU A 196 -1.27 -27.67 1.85
C LEU A 196 -1.35 -29.18 1.49
N ASP A 197 -2.46 -29.57 0.86
CA ASP A 197 -2.76 -30.89 0.35
C ASP A 197 -3.52 -30.79 -0.97
N ASN A 198 -3.66 -31.94 -1.65
CA ASN A 198 -4.26 -32.04 -2.97
C ASN A 198 -5.73 -32.49 -2.93
N LYS A 199 -6.37 -32.36 -1.75
CA LYS A 199 -7.72 -32.83 -1.50
C LYS A 199 -8.57 -31.70 -0.98
N ILE A 200 -9.80 -31.61 -1.48
CA ILE A 200 -10.77 -30.66 -0.94
C ILE A 200 -11.62 -31.41 0.10
N LYS A 201 -11.61 -30.94 1.34
CA LYS A 201 -12.39 -31.54 2.42
C LYS A 201 -13.74 -30.83 2.49
N LEU A 202 -14.83 -31.59 2.48
CA LEU A 202 -16.19 -31.06 2.56
C LEU A 202 -16.83 -31.41 3.89
N TYR A 203 -17.45 -30.40 4.50
CA TYR A 203 -18.23 -30.49 5.72
C TYR A 203 -19.64 -29.99 5.45
N SER A 204 -20.61 -30.49 6.20
CA SER A 204 -21.99 -29.97 6.18
C SER A 204 -22.50 -29.76 7.60
N GLY A 205 -23.27 -28.70 7.79
CA GLY A 205 -23.79 -28.28 9.08
C GLY A 205 -24.99 -27.33 8.94
N GLU A 206 -25.57 -26.99 10.09
CA GLU A 206 -26.68 -26.03 10.24
C GLU A 206 -26.22 -24.85 11.10
N ARG A 207 -26.96 -23.74 11.05
CA ARG A 207 -26.73 -22.57 11.94
C ARG A 207 -26.86 -22.87 13.44
N THR A 208 -27.54 -23.96 13.79
CA THR A 208 -27.82 -24.36 15.18
C THR A 208 -26.80 -25.33 15.75
N GLY A 209 -25.83 -25.83 14.96
CA GLY A 209 -25.12 -27.05 15.32
C GLY A 209 -23.72 -27.23 14.73
N LYS A 210 -23.24 -28.47 14.88
CA LYS A 210 -21.88 -28.92 14.54
C LYS A 210 -21.75 -29.24 13.05
N PHE A 211 -20.62 -28.89 12.46
CA PHE A 211 -20.26 -29.26 11.10
C PHE A 211 -19.59 -30.64 11.09
N THR A 212 -20.17 -31.58 10.36
CA THR A 212 -19.63 -32.94 10.23
C THR A 212 -18.89 -33.11 8.92
N SER A 213 -17.78 -33.85 8.93
CA SER A 213 -17.06 -34.20 7.69
C SER A 213 -17.91 -35.15 6.86
N VAL A 214 -17.96 -34.87 5.56
CA VAL A 214 -18.90 -35.48 4.63
C VAL A 214 -18.17 -36.30 3.57
N CYS A 215 -17.25 -35.67 2.83
CA CYS A 215 -16.44 -36.34 1.82
C CYS A 215 -15.14 -35.58 1.52
N GLU A 216 -14.21 -36.26 0.83
CA GLU A 216 -13.00 -35.66 0.27
C GLU A 216 -13.06 -35.73 -1.26
N LEU A 217 -12.86 -34.59 -1.92
CA LEU A 217 -12.73 -34.52 -3.37
C LEU A 217 -11.27 -34.70 -3.75
N LYS A 218 -10.99 -35.68 -4.62
CA LYS A 218 -9.65 -36.00 -5.12
C LYS A 218 -9.59 -35.69 -6.61
N GLY A 219 -8.55 -34.98 -7.04
CA GLY A 219 -8.35 -34.67 -8.45
C GLY A 219 -7.12 -33.81 -8.70
N HIS A 220 -6.85 -32.85 -7.83
CA HIS A 220 -5.60 -32.07 -7.90
C HIS A 220 -4.38 -32.93 -7.55
N THR A 221 -3.23 -32.54 -8.08
CA THR A 221 -1.94 -33.21 -7.84
C THR A 221 -1.04 -32.43 -6.89
N ASP A 222 -1.39 -31.19 -6.57
CA ASP A 222 -0.63 -30.30 -5.68
C ASP A 222 -1.57 -29.48 -4.78
N TRP A 223 -1.04 -28.52 -4.01
CA TRP A 223 -1.78 -27.76 -3.00
C TRP A 223 -2.94 -26.95 -3.58
N ILE A 224 -4.10 -27.04 -2.91
CA ILE A 224 -5.25 -26.20 -3.21
C ILE A 224 -4.98 -24.76 -2.77
N ARG A 225 -5.25 -23.80 -3.66
CA ARG A 225 -5.00 -22.37 -3.42
C ARG A 225 -6.26 -21.55 -3.22
N SER A 226 -7.31 -21.80 -4.00
CA SER A 226 -8.58 -21.08 -3.88
C SER A 226 -9.79 -21.99 -4.15
N LEU A 227 -10.89 -21.67 -3.48
CA LEU A 227 -12.18 -22.35 -3.58
C LEU A 227 -13.30 -21.31 -3.63
N ASP A 228 -14.24 -21.46 -4.56
CA ASP A 228 -15.47 -20.64 -4.55
C ASP A 228 -16.70 -21.44 -5.02
N PHE A 229 -17.75 -21.47 -4.20
CA PHE A 229 -19.03 -22.06 -4.56
C PHE A 229 -19.87 -21.10 -5.41
N SER A 230 -20.68 -21.59 -6.33
CA SER A 230 -21.72 -20.79 -6.99
C SER A 230 -22.91 -20.59 -6.06
N LEU A 231 -23.69 -19.52 -6.24
CA LEU A 231 -24.96 -19.39 -5.52
C LEU A 231 -26.06 -20.25 -6.16
N PRO A 232 -27.01 -20.80 -5.36
CA PRO A 232 -28.18 -21.52 -5.87
C PRO A 232 -29.23 -20.54 -6.41
N LEU A 233 -28.93 -19.82 -7.50
CA LEU A 233 -29.84 -18.84 -8.13
C LEU A 233 -30.20 -19.31 -9.55
N HIS A 234 -31.49 -19.34 -9.91
CA HIS A 234 -31.97 -19.68 -11.26
C HIS A 234 -32.99 -18.68 -11.84
N THR A 235 -33.12 -18.71 -13.18
CA THR A 235 -33.93 -17.82 -14.03
C THR A 235 -35.43 -18.18 -14.14
N THR A 236 -35.87 -19.33 -13.64
CA THR A 236 -37.23 -19.87 -13.84
C THR A 236 -37.77 -20.43 -12.53
N GLU A 237 -39.09 -20.57 -12.39
CA GLU A 237 -39.83 -20.90 -11.15
C GLU A 237 -39.45 -22.24 -10.46
N GLU A 238 -38.47 -22.99 -10.98
CA GLU A 238 -37.98 -24.24 -10.38
C GLU A 238 -36.82 -23.98 -9.41
N ILE A 239 -36.89 -24.57 -8.20
CA ILE A 239 -35.85 -24.44 -7.17
C ILE A 239 -34.58 -25.16 -7.67
N PRO A 240 -33.43 -24.47 -7.73
CA PRO A 240 -32.21 -25.04 -8.29
C PRO A 240 -31.84 -26.34 -7.57
N ASN A 241 -31.60 -27.38 -8.37
CA ASN A 241 -31.25 -28.72 -7.89
C ASN A 241 -29.74 -28.94 -7.79
N SER A 242 -28.93 -27.93 -8.16
CA SER A 242 -27.47 -28.05 -8.17
C SER A 242 -26.76 -26.73 -7.89
N ILE A 243 -25.57 -26.84 -7.29
CA ILE A 243 -24.58 -25.76 -7.17
C ILE A 243 -23.23 -26.27 -7.70
N MET A 244 -22.34 -25.37 -8.06
CA MET A 244 -20.99 -25.70 -8.50
C MET A 244 -19.94 -25.21 -7.50
N LEU A 245 -18.81 -25.88 -7.43
CA LEU A 245 -17.62 -25.44 -6.73
C LEU A 245 -16.49 -25.31 -7.75
N VAL A 246 -15.80 -24.18 -7.77
CA VAL A 246 -14.56 -24.03 -8.51
C VAL A 246 -13.38 -24.16 -7.55
N SER A 247 -12.33 -24.86 -7.98
CA SER A 247 -11.08 -24.99 -7.23
C SER A 247 -9.86 -24.71 -8.09
N SER A 248 -8.86 -24.04 -7.52
CA SER A 248 -7.55 -23.82 -8.15
C SER A 248 -6.41 -24.41 -7.31
N SER A 249 -5.29 -24.71 -7.96
CA SER A 249 -4.18 -25.43 -7.34
C SER A 249 -2.83 -25.02 -7.93
N GLN A 250 -1.76 -25.34 -7.22
CA GLN A 250 -0.37 -25.22 -7.71
C GLN A 250 -0.05 -26.16 -8.88
N ASP A 251 -0.92 -27.13 -9.15
CA ASP A 251 -0.81 -27.96 -10.35
C ASP A 251 -1.18 -27.23 -11.66
N LYS A 252 -1.42 -25.91 -11.59
CA LYS A 252 -1.75 -25.01 -12.71
C LYS A 252 -3.14 -25.25 -13.31
N VAL A 253 -3.96 -26.08 -12.67
CA VAL A 253 -5.27 -26.50 -13.17
C VAL A 253 -6.38 -25.89 -12.33
N ILE A 254 -7.49 -25.56 -13.00
CA ILE A 254 -8.75 -25.19 -12.36
C ILE A 254 -9.74 -26.35 -12.58
N ARG A 255 -10.47 -26.74 -11.54
CA ARG A 255 -11.51 -27.79 -11.63
C ARG A 255 -12.86 -27.24 -11.23
N ILE A 256 -13.88 -27.63 -11.98
CA ILE A 256 -15.28 -27.34 -11.69
C ILE A 256 -15.95 -28.62 -11.22
N TRP A 257 -16.47 -28.59 -10.01
CA TRP A 257 -17.19 -29.68 -9.36
C TRP A 257 -18.68 -29.32 -9.34
N LYS A 258 -19.54 -30.25 -9.73
CA LYS A 258 -20.99 -30.05 -9.73
C LYS A 258 -21.60 -30.88 -8.62
N LEU A 259 -22.32 -30.22 -7.73
CA LEU A 259 -23.05 -30.82 -6.63
C LEU A 259 -24.53 -30.83 -6.99
N VAL A 260 -25.11 -32.01 -7.15
CA VAL A 260 -26.51 -32.20 -7.56
C VAL A 260 -27.26 -32.91 -6.45
N LEU A 261 -28.47 -32.45 -6.15
CA LEU A 261 -29.41 -33.16 -5.29
C LEU A 261 -30.02 -34.33 -6.08
N VAL A 262 -29.83 -35.54 -5.55
CA VAL A 262 -30.26 -36.79 -6.20
C VAL A 262 -31.63 -37.25 -5.70
N GLY A 263 -32.01 -36.87 -4.48
CA GLY A 263 -33.32 -37.15 -3.89
C GLY A 263 -33.26 -37.40 -2.39
N ASP A 264 -34.36 -37.90 -1.83
CA ASP A 264 -34.48 -38.17 -0.39
C ASP A 264 -33.67 -39.40 0.05
N VAL A 265 -33.35 -39.44 1.35
CA VAL A 265 -32.69 -40.59 1.99
C VAL A 265 -33.48 -41.88 1.70
N GLY A 266 -32.89 -42.80 0.94
CA GLY A 266 -33.45 -44.11 0.61
C GLY A 266 -33.96 -44.29 -0.83
N SER A 267 -34.00 -43.23 -1.65
CA SER A 267 -34.37 -43.33 -3.08
C SER A 267 -33.21 -43.77 -3.98
N TRP A 268 -31.97 -43.65 -3.49
CA TRP A 268 -30.77 -43.91 -4.29
C TRP A 268 -30.35 -45.38 -4.26
N ARG A 269 -30.26 -46.01 -5.45
CA ARG A 269 -29.64 -47.32 -5.66
C ARG A 269 -28.41 -47.14 -6.55
N ARG A 270 -27.23 -47.54 -6.06
CA ARG A 270 -25.99 -47.50 -6.83
C ARG A 270 -25.95 -48.67 -7.83
N GLU A 271 -26.19 -48.40 -9.11
CA GLU A 271 -25.84 -49.35 -10.17
C GLU A 271 -24.38 -49.12 -10.57
N ILE A 272 -23.53 -50.13 -10.35
CA ILE A 272 -22.09 -50.05 -10.66
C ILE A 272 -21.91 -50.22 -12.17
N THR A 273 -21.78 -49.11 -12.89
CA THR A 273 -21.45 -49.05 -14.33
C THR A 273 -20.09 -48.37 -14.54
N LEU A 274 -19.55 -48.38 -15.77
CA LEU A 274 -18.31 -47.64 -16.09
C LEU A 274 -18.45 -46.12 -15.86
N ALA A 275 -19.67 -45.57 -15.95
CA ALA A 275 -19.99 -44.18 -15.64
C ALA A 275 -19.81 -43.83 -14.14
N SER A 276 -19.83 -44.84 -13.25
CA SER A 276 -19.63 -44.64 -11.81
C SER A 276 -18.22 -44.15 -11.42
N TYR A 277 -17.26 -44.12 -12.37
CA TYR A 277 -15.93 -43.51 -12.19
C TYR A 277 -15.93 -41.99 -12.45
N ILE A 278 -16.89 -41.49 -13.24
CA ILE A 278 -17.10 -40.06 -13.50
C ILE A 278 -17.99 -39.46 -12.40
N GLU A 279 -18.92 -40.26 -11.92
CA GLU A 279 -19.75 -39.99 -10.75
C GLU A 279 -18.89 -40.03 -9.47
N GLY A 280 -18.67 -38.88 -8.86
CA GLY A 280 -17.86 -38.76 -7.64
C GLY A 280 -18.64 -39.12 -6.36
N PRO A 281 -18.17 -38.65 -5.19
CA PRO A 281 -18.73 -39.07 -3.92
C PRO A 281 -20.19 -38.63 -3.74
N VAL A 282 -20.97 -39.48 -3.08
CA VAL A 282 -22.35 -39.23 -2.67
C VAL A 282 -22.37 -39.07 -1.15
N PHE A 283 -23.17 -38.12 -0.67
CA PHE A 283 -23.32 -37.89 0.75
C PHE A 283 -24.74 -37.47 1.13
N VAL A 284 -25.05 -37.61 2.41
CA VAL A 284 -26.35 -37.24 2.98
C VAL A 284 -26.18 -36.03 3.87
N SER A 285 -27.08 -35.04 3.73
CA SER A 285 -27.21 -33.94 4.68
C SER A 285 -28.69 -33.70 4.97
N GLY A 286 -29.10 -33.95 6.23
CA GLY A 286 -30.50 -33.92 6.62
C GLY A 286 -31.29 -35.05 5.95
N THR A 287 -32.39 -34.72 5.29
CA THR A 287 -33.26 -35.66 4.57
C THR A 287 -32.86 -35.88 3.12
N PHE A 288 -31.83 -35.18 2.63
CA PHE A 288 -31.45 -35.13 1.22
C PHE A 288 -30.10 -35.78 0.95
N THR A 289 -29.98 -36.40 -0.23
CA THR A 289 -28.78 -37.05 -0.73
C THR A 289 -28.21 -36.26 -1.91
N TYR A 290 -26.94 -35.89 -1.83
CA TYR A 290 -26.23 -35.10 -2.83
C TYR A 290 -25.10 -35.92 -3.46
N GLN A 291 -24.87 -35.71 -4.75
CA GLN A 291 -23.80 -36.31 -5.51
C GLN A 291 -22.90 -35.23 -6.09
N ILE A 292 -21.59 -35.43 -5.97
CA ILE A 292 -20.59 -34.52 -6.52
C ILE A 292 -19.89 -35.20 -7.68
N SER A 293 -19.80 -34.54 -8.83
CA SER A 293 -19.02 -34.99 -9.99
C SER A 293 -18.07 -33.90 -10.48
N VAL A 294 -17.02 -34.28 -11.20
CA VAL A 294 -16.19 -33.32 -11.93
C VAL A 294 -16.93 -32.96 -13.21
N GLU A 295 -17.30 -31.68 -13.36
CA GLU A 295 -17.97 -31.18 -14.57
C GLU A 295 -16.94 -30.84 -15.65
N SER A 296 -15.86 -30.15 -15.28
CA SER A 296 -14.86 -29.63 -16.23
C SER A 296 -13.51 -29.40 -15.58
N VAL A 297 -12.46 -29.43 -16.41
CA VAL A 297 -11.08 -29.14 -16.05
C VAL A 297 -10.57 -28.06 -17.00
N LEU A 298 -10.16 -26.90 -16.46
CA LEU A 298 -9.67 -25.77 -17.24
C LEU A 298 -8.15 -25.73 -17.14
N ILE A 299 -7.50 -25.61 -18.31
CA ILE A 299 -6.05 -25.56 -18.46
C ILE A 299 -5.74 -24.36 -19.37
N GLY A 300 -4.82 -23.51 -18.95
CA GLY A 300 -4.38 -22.35 -19.74
C GLY A 300 -3.38 -21.44 -19.03
N HIS A 301 -3.31 -21.47 -17.71
CA HIS A 301 -2.23 -20.81 -16.97
C HIS A 301 -0.91 -21.57 -17.07
N GLU A 302 0.19 -20.83 -17.11
CA GLU A 302 1.55 -21.36 -17.25
C GLU A 302 2.25 -21.56 -15.89
N ASP A 303 1.65 -21.04 -14.81
CA ASP A 303 2.14 -21.15 -13.43
C ASP A 303 0.98 -21.37 -12.43
N TRP A 304 1.27 -21.31 -11.13
CA TRP A 304 0.33 -21.57 -10.05
C TRP A 304 -0.87 -20.63 -10.10
N VAL A 305 -2.07 -21.20 -10.02
CA VAL A 305 -3.33 -20.46 -10.01
C VAL A 305 -3.72 -20.15 -8.56
N TYR A 306 -3.48 -18.91 -8.12
CA TYR A 306 -3.67 -18.52 -6.72
C TYR A 306 -5.12 -18.23 -6.36
N SER A 307 -5.92 -17.73 -7.28
CA SER A 307 -7.31 -17.36 -7.00
C SER A 307 -8.27 -17.77 -8.11
N VAL A 308 -9.49 -18.13 -7.70
CA VAL A 308 -10.65 -18.34 -8.56
C VAL A 308 -11.90 -17.79 -7.89
N GLU A 309 -12.71 -17.05 -8.64
CA GLU A 309 -13.96 -16.45 -8.15
C GLU A 309 -15.07 -16.54 -9.22
N TRP A 310 -16.27 -16.95 -8.82
CA TRP A 310 -17.44 -16.87 -9.69
C TRP A 310 -17.85 -15.41 -9.92
N GLN A 311 -18.28 -15.09 -11.15
CA GLN A 311 -18.84 -13.78 -11.45
C GLN A 311 -20.05 -13.49 -10.53
N PRO A 312 -20.15 -12.31 -9.92
CA PRO A 312 -21.30 -11.92 -9.11
C PRO A 312 -22.63 -12.09 -9.87
N PRO A 313 -23.73 -12.42 -9.16
CA PRO A 313 -25.05 -12.60 -9.76
C PRO A 313 -25.50 -11.38 -10.59
N VAL A 314 -26.08 -11.65 -11.75
CA VAL A 314 -26.61 -10.63 -12.65
C VAL A 314 -28.13 -10.58 -12.53
N ILE A 315 -28.66 -9.37 -12.59
CA ILE A 315 -30.10 -9.10 -12.56
C ILE A 315 -30.55 -8.86 -14.00
N ASP A 316 -31.41 -9.73 -14.51
CA ASP A 316 -32.04 -9.55 -15.82
C ASP A 316 -33.53 -9.24 -15.65
N PHE A 317 -34.11 -8.57 -16.65
CA PHE A 317 -35.54 -8.31 -16.73
C PHE A 317 -36.15 -9.26 -17.75
N ILE A 318 -36.75 -10.34 -17.26
CA ILE A 318 -37.35 -11.40 -18.07
C ILE A 318 -38.85 -11.41 -17.79
N ASP A 319 -39.68 -11.38 -18.84
CA ASP A 319 -41.14 -11.47 -18.75
C ASP A 319 -41.81 -10.50 -17.75
N GLY A 320 -41.30 -9.27 -17.63
CA GLY A 320 -41.84 -8.25 -16.73
C GLY A 320 -41.43 -8.38 -15.26
N ARG A 321 -40.54 -9.34 -14.92
CA ARG A 321 -40.03 -9.57 -13.56
C ARG A 321 -38.51 -9.43 -13.52
N LEU A 322 -37.99 -8.97 -12.38
CA LEU A 322 -36.56 -8.96 -12.08
C LEU A 322 -36.14 -10.34 -11.61
N VAL A 323 -35.18 -10.95 -12.30
CA VAL A 323 -34.70 -12.29 -12.03
C VAL A 323 -33.19 -12.26 -11.83
N ASN A 324 -32.74 -12.72 -10.66
CA ASN A 324 -31.32 -12.84 -10.33
C ASN A 324 -30.84 -14.23 -10.71
N HIS A 325 -29.76 -14.33 -11.47
CA HIS A 325 -29.16 -15.61 -11.80
C HIS A 325 -27.64 -15.56 -11.64
N GLN A 326 -27.06 -16.74 -11.43
CA GLN A 326 -25.62 -16.92 -11.32
C GLN A 326 -25.04 -17.20 -12.73
N PRO A 327 -24.22 -16.30 -13.30
CA PRO A 327 -23.60 -16.54 -14.60
C PRO A 327 -22.59 -17.69 -14.53
N LEU A 328 -22.50 -18.48 -15.61
CA LEU A 328 -21.42 -19.45 -15.81
C LEU A 328 -20.17 -18.74 -16.30
N SER A 329 -19.51 -18.04 -15.40
CA SER A 329 -18.35 -17.21 -15.69
C SER A 329 -17.43 -17.19 -14.47
N ILE A 330 -16.16 -17.52 -14.68
CA ILE A 330 -15.14 -17.67 -13.64
C ILE A 330 -13.99 -16.74 -13.96
N LEU A 331 -13.49 -16.04 -12.94
CA LEU A 331 -12.23 -15.30 -13.00
C LEU A 331 -11.14 -16.12 -12.33
N SER A 332 -9.96 -16.16 -12.94
CA SER A 332 -8.76 -16.73 -12.33
C SER A 332 -7.59 -15.75 -12.39
N ALA A 333 -6.73 -15.79 -11.37
CA ALA A 333 -5.45 -15.06 -11.36
C ALA A 333 -4.30 -15.98 -10.98
N SER A 334 -3.15 -15.77 -11.63
CA SER A 334 -2.01 -16.69 -11.58
C SER A 334 -0.68 -15.95 -11.39
N MET A 335 0.32 -16.72 -10.95
CA MET A 335 1.70 -16.27 -10.82
C MET A 335 2.36 -15.97 -12.18
N ASP A 336 1.77 -16.44 -13.29
CA ASP A 336 2.22 -16.13 -14.66
C ASP A 336 1.92 -14.69 -15.11
N LYS A 337 1.45 -13.82 -14.20
CA LYS A 337 1.09 -12.40 -14.45
C LYS A 337 -0.17 -12.23 -15.29
N THR A 338 -1.00 -13.26 -15.40
CA THR A 338 -2.26 -13.19 -16.16
C THR A 338 -3.49 -13.37 -15.28
N MET A 339 -4.56 -12.70 -15.69
CA MET A 339 -5.93 -12.97 -15.28
C MET A 339 -6.73 -13.44 -16.47
N MET A 340 -7.56 -14.46 -16.25
CA MET A 340 -8.38 -15.07 -17.29
C MET A 340 -9.85 -15.10 -16.89
N ILE A 341 -10.74 -14.80 -17.85
CA ILE A 341 -12.18 -15.04 -17.71
C ILE A 341 -12.54 -16.28 -18.52
N TRP A 342 -13.18 -17.24 -17.86
CA TRP A 342 -13.60 -18.50 -18.43
C TRP A 342 -15.11 -18.55 -18.56
N ARG A 343 -15.63 -18.95 -19.74
CA ARG A 343 -17.06 -19.15 -19.99
C ARG A 343 -17.31 -20.36 -20.89
N PRO A 344 -18.44 -21.06 -20.75
CA PRO A 344 -18.83 -22.09 -21.70
C PRO A 344 -19.21 -21.44 -23.04
N GLU A 345 -18.67 -21.95 -24.13
CA GLU A 345 -19.01 -21.52 -25.47
C GLU A 345 -20.49 -21.84 -25.78
N LYS A 346 -21.24 -20.87 -26.31
CA LYS A 346 -22.70 -20.96 -26.53
C LYS A 346 -23.14 -22.18 -27.36
N LYS A 347 -22.29 -22.69 -28.26
CA LYS A 347 -22.63 -23.80 -29.19
C LYS A 347 -22.27 -25.17 -28.63
N THR A 348 -21.09 -25.29 -28.02
CA THR A 348 -20.51 -26.59 -27.61
C THR A 348 -20.67 -26.86 -26.12
N GLY A 349 -20.87 -25.82 -25.31
CA GLY A 349 -20.86 -25.89 -23.84
C GLY A 349 -19.46 -26.09 -23.26
N VAL A 350 -18.41 -26.15 -24.09
CA VAL A 350 -17.02 -26.31 -23.65
C VAL A 350 -16.52 -25.01 -23.07
N TRP A 351 -15.86 -25.07 -21.91
CA TRP A 351 -15.26 -23.91 -21.28
C TRP A 351 -14.06 -23.42 -22.07
N VAL A 352 -14.05 -22.13 -22.40
CA VAL A 352 -12.96 -21.46 -23.11
C VAL A 352 -12.55 -20.19 -22.36
N ASN A 353 -11.29 -19.81 -22.50
CA ASN A 353 -10.82 -18.49 -22.10
C ASN A 353 -11.37 -17.47 -23.11
N VAL A 354 -12.17 -16.52 -22.62
CA VAL A 354 -12.75 -15.43 -23.44
C VAL A 354 -11.99 -14.11 -23.28
N VAL A 355 -11.27 -13.92 -22.18
CA VAL A 355 -10.48 -12.72 -21.89
C VAL A 355 -9.20 -13.13 -21.19
N CYS A 356 -8.08 -12.61 -21.67
CA CYS A 356 -6.79 -12.69 -21.00
C CYS A 356 -6.22 -11.27 -20.86
N VAL A 357 -6.01 -10.83 -19.64
CA VAL A 357 -5.30 -9.57 -19.32
C VAL A 357 -4.13 -9.87 -18.40
N GLY A 358 -3.17 -8.96 -18.30
CA GLY A 358 -2.00 -9.20 -17.47
C GLY A 358 -1.05 -8.03 -17.43
N GLU A 359 0.06 -8.25 -16.73
CA GLU A 359 1.16 -7.29 -16.61
C GLU A 359 2.32 -7.73 -17.52
N LEU A 360 2.89 -6.79 -18.27
CA LEU A 360 4.06 -7.05 -19.13
C LEU A 360 5.40 -6.82 -18.40
N SER A 361 5.36 -6.55 -17.10
CA SER A 361 6.54 -6.24 -16.27
C SER A 361 7.46 -7.42 -16.02
N HIS A 362 8.76 -7.24 -16.23
CA HIS A 362 9.78 -8.23 -15.84
C HIS A 362 10.07 -8.22 -14.33
N CYS A 363 9.79 -7.12 -13.63
CA CYS A 363 10.03 -6.98 -12.19
C CYS A 363 8.90 -7.52 -11.31
N ALA A 364 7.70 -7.68 -11.85
CA ALA A 364 6.61 -8.30 -11.12
C ALA A 364 6.76 -9.83 -11.12
N LEU A 365 6.40 -10.46 -10.01
CA LEU A 365 6.43 -11.92 -9.85
C LEU A 365 5.08 -12.58 -10.18
N GLY A 366 4.00 -11.82 -10.43
CA GLY A 366 2.66 -12.34 -10.73
C GLY A 366 1.55 -11.86 -9.79
N PHE A 367 0.34 -12.40 -9.97
CA PHE A 367 -0.85 -12.02 -9.20
C PHE A 367 -1.18 -13.04 -8.10
N TYR A 368 -1.52 -12.52 -6.92
CA TYR A 368 -1.98 -13.30 -5.78
C TYR A 368 -3.50 -13.48 -5.76
N GLY A 369 -4.27 -12.50 -6.22
CA GLY A 369 -5.73 -12.54 -6.19
C GLY A 369 -6.36 -11.78 -7.32
N GLY A 370 -7.55 -12.22 -7.73
CA GLY A 370 -8.40 -11.60 -8.73
C GLY A 370 -9.82 -11.45 -8.19
N HIS A 371 -10.40 -10.26 -8.32
CA HIS A 371 -11.71 -9.93 -7.74
C HIS A 371 -12.63 -9.24 -8.73
N TRP A 372 -13.91 -9.60 -8.69
CA TRP A 372 -14.96 -8.92 -9.45
C TRP A 372 -15.48 -7.69 -8.73
N SER A 373 -15.74 -6.64 -9.50
CA SER A 373 -16.58 -5.53 -9.03
C SER A 373 -18.02 -6.01 -8.79
N PRO A 374 -18.79 -5.36 -7.89
CA PRO A 374 -20.19 -5.74 -7.62
C PRO A 374 -21.12 -5.71 -8.84
N ASN A 375 -20.76 -4.98 -9.89
CA ASN A 375 -21.51 -4.88 -11.15
C ASN A 375 -20.91 -5.75 -12.28
N SER A 376 -19.84 -6.51 -12.00
CA SER A 376 -19.17 -7.39 -12.96
C SER A 376 -18.62 -6.69 -14.22
N LEU A 377 -18.41 -5.38 -14.16
CA LEU A 377 -17.84 -4.57 -15.26
C LEU A 377 -16.34 -4.29 -15.07
N SER A 378 -15.78 -4.63 -13.92
CA SER A 378 -14.37 -4.42 -13.62
C SER A 378 -13.79 -5.61 -12.87
N ILE A 379 -12.51 -5.86 -13.11
CA ILE A 379 -11.73 -6.89 -12.45
C ILE A 379 -10.48 -6.26 -11.85
N LEU A 380 -10.15 -6.64 -10.62
CA LEU A 380 -9.01 -6.13 -9.87
C LEU A 380 -8.05 -7.28 -9.57
N ALA A 381 -6.76 -7.10 -9.86
CA ALA A 381 -5.67 -7.92 -9.36
C ALA A 381 -4.90 -7.22 -8.25
N HIS A 382 -4.28 -8.00 -7.36
CA HIS A 382 -3.14 -7.55 -6.56
C HIS A 382 -1.93 -8.45 -6.79
N GLY A 383 -0.77 -7.81 -6.95
CA GLY A 383 0.49 -8.46 -7.30
C GLY A 383 1.41 -8.73 -6.11
N TYR A 384 2.48 -9.47 -6.37
CA TYR A 384 3.55 -9.73 -5.40
C TYR A 384 4.19 -8.45 -4.85
N GLY A 385 4.36 -7.42 -5.68
CA GLY A 385 4.94 -6.12 -5.29
C GLY A 385 3.96 -5.20 -4.57
N GLY A 386 2.85 -5.72 -4.04
CA GLY A 386 1.82 -4.93 -3.35
C GLY A 386 1.04 -3.95 -4.24
N ALA A 387 1.29 -3.95 -5.55
CA ALA A 387 0.59 -3.12 -6.52
C ALA A 387 -0.78 -3.72 -6.90
N PHE A 388 -1.68 -2.84 -7.30
CA PHE A 388 -3.00 -3.20 -7.82
C PHE A 388 -3.04 -3.03 -9.34
N HIS A 389 -3.88 -3.81 -10.00
CA HIS A 389 -4.17 -3.62 -11.42
C HIS A 389 -5.68 -3.73 -11.62
N LEU A 390 -6.29 -2.71 -12.22
CA LEU A 390 -7.72 -2.65 -12.43
C LEU A 390 -8.00 -2.61 -13.93
N TRP A 391 -8.83 -3.51 -14.43
CA TRP A 391 -9.35 -3.46 -15.78
C TRP A 391 -10.85 -3.22 -15.76
N ARG A 392 -11.33 -2.40 -16.69
CA ARG A 392 -12.75 -2.14 -16.90
C ARG A 392 -13.14 -2.51 -18.32
N ASN A 393 -14.26 -3.22 -18.45
CA ASN A 393 -14.86 -3.45 -19.75
C ASN A 393 -15.57 -2.16 -20.21
N VAL A 394 -15.07 -1.55 -21.28
CA VAL A 394 -15.62 -0.31 -21.86
C VAL A 394 -16.55 -0.56 -23.04
N SER A 395 -16.79 -1.83 -23.40
CA SER A 395 -17.68 -2.15 -24.51
C SER A 395 -19.14 -1.82 -24.17
N SER A 396 -19.85 -1.26 -25.16
CA SER A 396 -21.29 -1.02 -25.06
C SER A 396 -22.13 -2.25 -25.43
N SER A 397 -21.52 -3.26 -26.05
CA SER A 397 -22.17 -4.49 -26.50
C SER A 397 -21.76 -5.68 -25.63
N LYS A 398 -22.70 -6.59 -25.33
CA LYS A 398 -22.41 -7.83 -24.60
C LYS A 398 -21.57 -8.85 -25.40
N GLU A 399 -21.33 -8.60 -26.70
CA GLU A 399 -20.65 -9.55 -27.61
C GLU A 399 -19.21 -9.16 -27.95
N SER A 400 -18.85 -7.88 -27.81
CA SER A 400 -17.46 -7.42 -27.84
C SER A 400 -17.00 -7.16 -26.41
N GLU A 401 -15.86 -7.72 -26.01
CA GLU A 401 -15.24 -7.39 -24.73
C GLU A 401 -14.01 -6.52 -25.00
N ASN A 402 -13.98 -5.33 -24.40
CA ASN A 402 -12.86 -4.40 -24.53
C ASN A 402 -12.40 -4.01 -23.13
N TRP A 403 -11.43 -4.74 -22.60
CA TRP A 403 -10.89 -4.53 -21.26
C TRP A 403 -9.73 -3.55 -21.31
N GLN A 404 -9.90 -2.40 -20.65
CA GLN A 404 -8.88 -1.35 -20.58
C GLN A 404 -8.39 -1.19 -19.15
N MET A 405 -7.08 -1.00 -18.99
CA MET A 405 -6.48 -0.69 -17.70
C MET A 405 -6.98 0.63 -17.16
N GLN A 406 -7.10 0.73 -15.85
CA GLN A 406 -7.57 1.89 -15.13
C GLN A 406 -6.57 2.26 -14.04
N LYS A 407 -6.60 3.52 -13.62
CA LYS A 407 -5.82 4.01 -12.48
C LYS A 407 -6.23 3.29 -11.19
N VAL A 408 -5.24 3.07 -10.32
CA VAL A 408 -5.38 2.44 -9.01
C VAL A 408 -4.61 3.24 -7.96
N PRO A 409 -4.96 3.13 -6.66
CA PRO A 409 -4.09 3.66 -5.63
C PRO A 409 -2.73 2.94 -5.66
N SER A 410 -1.69 3.68 -5.32
CA SER A 410 -0.33 3.17 -5.27
C SER A 410 0.39 3.59 -3.98
N GLY A 411 1.43 2.85 -3.63
CA GLY A 411 2.29 3.12 -2.49
C GLY A 411 3.21 1.95 -2.16
N HIS A 412 3.99 2.12 -1.10
CA HIS A 412 5.01 1.16 -0.70
C HIS A 412 4.43 -0.06 0.02
N PHE A 413 5.01 -1.25 -0.20
CA PHE A 413 4.59 -2.48 0.48
C PHE A 413 5.53 -2.90 1.63
N ALA A 414 6.54 -2.09 1.93
CA ALA A 414 7.43 -2.24 3.07
C ALA A 414 7.68 -0.87 3.74
N ALA A 415 8.41 -0.87 4.86
CA ALA A 415 8.57 0.31 5.70
C ALA A 415 9.13 1.49 4.89
N VAL A 416 8.50 2.66 5.04
CA VAL A 416 8.93 3.89 4.37
C VAL A 416 9.89 4.60 5.31
N THR A 417 11.15 4.74 4.90
CA THR A 417 12.23 5.15 5.80
C THR A 417 12.44 6.66 5.80
N ASP A 418 12.20 7.32 4.68
CA ASP A 418 12.44 8.76 4.53
C ASP A 418 11.51 9.40 3.50
N VAL A 419 11.25 10.70 3.67
CA VAL A 419 10.47 11.53 2.75
C VAL A 419 11.08 12.92 2.62
N THR A 420 11.01 13.49 1.43
CA THR A 420 11.42 14.87 1.17
C THR A 420 10.50 15.51 0.15
N TRP A 421 10.19 16.79 0.35
CA TRP A 421 9.54 17.60 -0.69
C TRP A 421 10.55 17.99 -1.75
N ALA A 422 10.05 18.20 -2.97
CA ALA A 422 10.77 18.94 -3.97
C ALA A 422 11.05 20.37 -3.50
N ARG A 423 12.06 21.02 -4.08
CA ARG A 423 12.58 22.29 -3.54
C ARG A 423 11.57 23.43 -3.63
N THR A 424 10.73 23.42 -4.66
CA THR A 424 9.62 24.38 -4.83
C THR A 424 8.28 23.83 -4.28
N GLY A 425 8.30 22.66 -3.64
CA GLY A 425 7.16 22.04 -2.97
C GLY A 425 6.08 21.45 -3.89
N GLU A 426 6.35 21.31 -5.18
CA GLU A 426 5.42 20.88 -6.22
C GLU A 426 5.10 19.38 -6.18
N TYR A 427 6.02 18.54 -5.70
CA TYR A 427 5.75 17.12 -5.44
C TYR A 427 6.48 16.65 -4.19
N LEU A 428 6.07 15.48 -3.72
CA LEU A 428 6.68 14.74 -2.63
C LEU A 428 7.44 13.53 -3.17
N LEU A 429 8.59 13.23 -2.56
CA LEU A 429 9.36 12.02 -2.84
C LEU A 429 9.47 11.17 -1.56
N SER A 430 9.31 9.85 -1.70
CA SER A 430 9.48 8.87 -0.63
C SER A 430 10.41 7.73 -1.03
N VAL A 431 11.08 7.14 -0.05
CA VAL A 431 11.92 5.95 -0.22
C VAL A 431 11.58 4.88 0.80
N SER A 432 11.77 3.61 0.42
CA SER A 432 11.34 2.47 1.22
C SER A 432 12.28 1.27 1.11
N GLN A 433 12.16 0.39 2.11
CA GLN A 433 12.71 -0.97 2.11
C GLN A 433 12.07 -1.87 1.03
N ASP A 434 11.02 -1.40 0.35
CA ASP A 434 10.49 -2.07 -0.85
C ASP A 434 11.38 -1.86 -2.09
N GLN A 435 12.52 -1.19 -1.90
CA GLN A 435 13.56 -0.95 -2.89
C GLN A 435 13.13 0.04 -3.98
N THR A 436 12.11 0.85 -3.71
CA THR A 436 11.62 1.88 -4.63
C THR A 436 11.72 3.29 -4.05
N THR A 437 11.92 4.24 -4.96
CA THR A 437 11.67 5.66 -4.75
C THR A 437 10.43 6.04 -5.53
N ARG A 438 9.49 6.76 -4.89
CA ARG A 438 8.21 7.15 -5.50
C ARG A 438 7.99 8.64 -5.40
N VAL A 439 7.33 9.20 -6.40
CA VAL A 439 6.95 10.62 -6.47
C VAL A 439 5.44 10.74 -6.44
N PHE A 440 4.92 11.54 -5.51
CA PHE A 440 3.50 11.82 -5.36
C PHE A 440 3.22 13.30 -5.54
N SER A 441 2.14 13.62 -6.24
CA SER A 441 1.67 15.00 -6.37
C SER A 441 0.16 15.05 -6.49
N ALA A 442 -0.38 16.24 -6.28
CA ALA A 442 -1.75 16.56 -6.63
C ALA A 442 -1.91 16.67 -8.16
N TRP A 443 -3.01 16.13 -8.68
CA TRP A 443 -3.39 16.20 -10.08
C TRP A 443 -4.72 16.95 -10.20
N LYS A 444 -4.76 18.00 -11.03
CA LYS A 444 -5.98 18.76 -11.33
C LYS A 444 -6.55 18.29 -12.66
N ASN A 445 -7.85 18.03 -12.72
CA ASN A 445 -8.51 17.69 -13.97
C ASN A 445 -8.79 18.97 -14.78
N ASP A 446 -8.46 18.97 -16.07
CA ASP A 446 -8.73 20.09 -16.99
C ASP A 446 -10.23 20.25 -17.34
N GLU A 447 -11.06 19.26 -17.03
CA GLU A 447 -12.49 19.25 -17.34
C GLU A 447 -13.35 19.88 -16.23
N GLY A 448 -13.36 21.23 -16.18
CA GLY A 448 -14.51 22.04 -15.75
C GLY A 448 -15.16 21.82 -14.37
N ASN A 449 -15.00 22.84 -13.52
CA ASN A 449 -15.72 23.20 -12.27
C ASN A 449 -15.22 22.63 -10.92
N GLU A 450 -14.91 23.61 -10.06
CA GLU A 450 -14.63 23.57 -8.61
C GLU A 450 -13.29 22.99 -8.15
N ALA A 451 -12.66 23.68 -7.20
CA ALA A 451 -11.41 23.33 -6.54
C ALA A 451 -11.51 22.06 -5.65
N GLU A 452 -12.55 21.24 -5.83
CA GLU A 452 -12.85 20.04 -5.05
C GLU A 452 -12.31 18.75 -5.69
N ASP A 453 -11.94 18.75 -6.98
CA ASP A 453 -11.47 17.57 -7.72
C ASP A 453 -9.93 17.46 -7.82
N GLU A 454 -9.19 18.00 -6.85
CA GLU A 454 -7.74 17.82 -6.76
C GLU A 454 -7.41 16.49 -6.06
N HIS A 455 -6.97 15.49 -6.84
CA HIS A 455 -6.64 14.16 -6.34
C HIS A 455 -5.13 13.91 -6.37
N TRP A 456 -4.59 13.39 -5.27
CA TRP A 456 -3.20 12.95 -5.19
C TRP A 456 -3.00 11.58 -5.84
N HIS A 457 -1.94 11.44 -6.62
CA HIS A 457 -1.54 10.23 -7.33
C HIS A 457 0.01 10.05 -7.31
N GLU A 458 0.47 8.83 -7.56
CA GLU A 458 1.88 8.59 -7.89
C GLU A 458 2.12 9.09 -9.31
N LEU A 459 3.09 9.98 -9.51
CA LEU A 459 3.46 10.50 -10.82
C LEU A 459 4.58 9.69 -11.47
N ALA A 460 5.49 9.16 -10.65
CA ALA A 460 6.66 8.46 -11.12
C ALA A 460 7.22 7.52 -10.06
N ARG A 461 7.96 6.51 -10.54
CA ARG A 461 8.81 5.63 -9.73
C ARG A 461 10.28 5.84 -10.14
N PRO A 462 10.93 6.95 -9.73
CA PRO A 462 12.26 7.32 -10.21
C PRO A 462 13.34 6.26 -10.01
N GLN A 463 13.24 5.48 -8.94
CA GLN A 463 14.23 4.47 -8.59
C GLN A 463 13.54 3.15 -8.29
N VAL A 464 14.01 2.09 -8.94
CA VAL A 464 13.81 0.69 -8.56
C VAL A 464 15.21 0.13 -8.38
N HIS A 465 15.45 -0.49 -7.24
CA HIS A 465 16.76 -0.93 -6.80
C HIS A 465 16.72 -2.40 -6.35
N GLY A 466 17.89 -3.00 -6.10
CA GLY A 466 18.01 -4.35 -5.53
C GLY A 466 18.35 -4.37 -4.04
N HIS A 467 18.45 -3.19 -3.42
CA HIS A 467 18.79 -3.00 -2.01
C HIS A 467 17.81 -2.02 -1.38
N ASP A 468 17.56 -2.23 -0.10
CA ASP A 468 16.67 -1.40 0.71
C ASP A 468 17.22 0.04 0.76
N ILE A 469 16.34 1.00 0.49
CA ILE A 469 16.69 2.42 0.43
C ILE A 469 16.33 3.05 1.78
N ASN A 470 17.30 3.75 2.39
CA ASN A 470 17.17 4.24 3.77
C ASN A 470 16.91 5.75 3.85
N CYS A 471 17.51 6.54 2.95
CA CYS A 471 17.48 8.00 3.07
C CYS A 471 17.53 8.69 1.72
N VAL A 472 16.99 9.91 1.65
CA VAL A 472 16.93 10.70 0.42
C VAL A 472 17.03 12.20 0.68
N ALA A 473 17.59 12.96 -0.28
CA ALA A 473 17.58 14.42 -0.23
C ALA A 473 17.48 15.03 -1.64
N MET A 474 16.76 16.14 -1.75
CA MET A 474 16.70 16.95 -2.97
C MET A 474 17.90 17.90 -3.05
N VAL A 475 18.47 18.02 -4.25
CA VAL A 475 19.66 18.85 -4.53
C VAL A 475 19.43 19.72 -5.76
N GLN A 476 20.33 20.68 -6.00
CA GLN A 476 20.28 21.48 -7.21
C GLN A 476 20.60 20.61 -8.45
N GLY A 477 19.81 20.78 -9.50
CA GLY A 477 19.94 20.06 -10.77
C GLY A 477 19.30 20.80 -11.94
N LYS A 478 19.32 20.20 -13.13
CA LYS A 478 18.59 20.74 -14.30
C LYS A 478 17.09 20.77 -13.98
N GLY A 479 16.43 21.90 -14.29
CA GLY A 479 15.05 22.16 -13.88
C GLY A 479 14.83 22.21 -12.35
N ASN A 480 15.90 22.16 -11.54
CA ASN A 480 15.86 22.03 -10.08
C ASN A 480 15.29 20.68 -9.56
N HIS A 481 15.28 19.63 -10.39
CA HIS A 481 14.78 18.30 -10.02
C HIS A 481 15.90 17.25 -10.12
N ARG A 482 16.64 17.11 -9.03
CA ARG A 482 17.66 16.07 -8.85
C ARG A 482 17.59 15.61 -7.40
N PHE A 483 17.74 14.32 -7.16
CA PHE A 483 17.84 13.79 -5.81
C PHE A 483 19.05 12.88 -5.65
N VAL A 484 19.43 12.72 -4.39
CA VAL A 484 20.43 11.76 -3.95
C VAL A 484 19.79 10.78 -3.01
N SER A 485 20.03 9.48 -3.20
CA SER A 485 19.53 8.43 -2.32
C SER A 485 20.66 7.58 -1.75
N GLY A 486 20.43 7.05 -0.56
CA GLY A 486 21.35 6.17 0.15
C GLY A 486 20.67 4.86 0.49
N ALA A 487 21.32 3.76 0.11
CA ALA A 487 20.82 2.40 0.31
C ALA A 487 21.80 1.55 1.13
N GLU A 488 21.42 0.31 1.43
CA GLU A 488 22.28 -0.67 2.09
C GLU A 488 23.56 -1.02 1.29
N GLU A 489 23.57 -0.73 -0.02
CA GLU A 489 24.71 -0.89 -0.94
C GLU A 489 25.92 -0.01 -0.56
N LYS A 490 25.81 0.88 0.43
CA LYS A 490 26.91 1.72 0.95
C LYS A 490 27.37 2.81 -0.03
N VAL A 491 26.61 3.04 -1.10
CA VAL A 491 26.87 4.03 -2.14
C VAL A 491 25.76 5.06 -2.12
N VAL A 492 26.11 6.35 -2.25
CA VAL A 492 25.13 7.40 -2.52
C VAL A 492 24.93 7.49 -4.03
N ARG A 493 23.69 7.42 -4.49
CA ARG A 493 23.34 7.47 -5.91
C ARG A 493 22.65 8.78 -6.24
N VAL A 494 22.89 9.30 -7.44
CA VAL A 494 22.36 10.57 -7.92
C VAL A 494 21.46 10.31 -9.13
N PHE A 495 20.24 10.85 -9.08
CA PHE A 495 19.22 10.69 -10.13
C PHE A 495 18.73 12.05 -10.60
N GLU A 496 18.49 12.18 -11.90
CA GLU A 496 18.04 13.42 -12.53
C GLU A 496 16.67 13.24 -13.17
N ALA A 497 15.80 14.25 -13.07
CA ALA A 497 14.51 14.21 -13.72
C ALA A 497 14.66 14.20 -15.26
N PRO A 498 14.05 13.24 -15.96
CA PRO A 498 14.05 13.22 -17.41
C PRO A 498 13.01 14.20 -17.99
N LEU A 499 13.16 14.54 -19.27
CA LEU A 499 12.27 15.48 -19.96
C LEU A 499 10.79 15.03 -19.95
N SER A 500 10.53 13.72 -20.07
CA SER A 500 9.16 13.15 -19.99
C SER A 500 8.47 13.46 -18.66
N PHE A 501 9.21 13.33 -17.55
CA PHE A 501 8.71 13.66 -16.22
C PHE A 501 8.45 15.17 -16.08
N LEU A 502 9.38 16.02 -16.51
CA LEU A 502 9.22 17.49 -16.43
C LEU A 502 7.98 17.97 -17.19
N LYS A 503 7.76 17.43 -18.39
CA LYS A 503 6.56 17.70 -19.19
C LYS A 503 5.27 17.25 -18.48
N THR A 504 5.28 16.03 -17.93
CA THR A 504 4.16 15.50 -17.13
C THR A 504 3.87 16.39 -15.92
N LEU A 505 4.91 16.81 -15.19
CA LEU A 505 4.79 17.68 -14.03
C LEU A 505 4.17 19.04 -14.39
N ASN A 506 4.55 19.63 -15.52
CA ASN A 506 3.94 20.88 -16.00
C ASN A 506 2.44 20.77 -16.17
N HIS A 507 1.94 19.66 -16.70
CA HIS A 507 0.50 19.42 -16.83
C HIS A 507 -0.19 19.37 -15.47
N THR A 508 0.42 18.73 -14.47
CA THR A 508 -0.16 18.69 -13.11
C THR A 508 -0.19 20.05 -12.43
N CYS A 509 0.78 20.92 -12.74
CA CYS A 509 0.93 22.24 -12.14
C CYS A 509 0.25 23.37 -12.94
N ALA A 510 -0.33 23.09 -14.11
CA ALA A 510 -0.94 24.07 -15.01
C ALA A 510 -2.20 24.70 -14.37
N GLY A 511 -1.97 25.75 -13.58
CA GLY A 511 -2.98 26.47 -12.80
C GLY A 511 -2.42 27.21 -11.59
N GLY A 512 -1.14 27.00 -11.24
CA GLY A 512 -0.38 27.82 -10.29
C GLY A 512 0.79 28.56 -10.97
N GLU A 513 1.42 29.50 -10.26
CA GLU A 513 2.55 30.38 -10.70
C GLU A 513 3.87 29.64 -11.04
N GLY A 514 3.80 28.39 -11.50
CA GLY A 514 4.94 27.49 -11.78
C GLY A 514 5.00 27.01 -13.22
N SER A 515 4.62 27.81 -14.22
CA SER A 515 4.94 27.48 -15.61
C SER A 515 6.46 27.51 -15.79
N PHE A 516 7.08 26.35 -15.91
CA PHE A 516 8.52 26.27 -16.14
C PHE A 516 8.84 26.88 -17.50
N PRO A 517 9.77 27.86 -17.59
CA PRO A 517 10.22 28.41 -18.86
C PRO A 517 10.63 27.28 -19.82
N GLU A 518 10.15 27.33 -21.06
CA GLU A 518 10.56 26.38 -22.12
C GLU A 518 12.09 26.29 -22.24
N ASP A 519 12.80 27.37 -21.90
CA ASP A 519 14.26 27.47 -21.88
C ASP A 519 14.94 26.45 -20.93
N LEU A 520 14.34 26.11 -19.78
CA LEU A 520 14.90 25.13 -18.82
C LEU A 520 14.73 23.68 -19.28
N GLN A 521 13.75 23.42 -20.16
CA GLN A 521 13.52 22.12 -20.76
C GLN A 521 14.42 21.89 -21.97
N ALA A 522 14.81 22.94 -22.68
CA ALA A 522 15.67 22.87 -23.87
C ALA A 522 17.06 22.25 -23.57
N ASP A 523 17.57 22.40 -22.35
CA ASP A 523 18.88 21.86 -21.93
C ASP A 523 18.85 20.38 -21.50
N VAL A 524 17.67 19.75 -21.46
CA VAL A 524 17.50 18.35 -21.03
C VAL A 524 17.42 17.42 -22.25
N GLN A 525 18.51 16.70 -22.53
CA GLN A 525 18.61 15.78 -23.67
C GLN A 525 18.17 14.34 -23.37
N VAL A 526 17.88 14.03 -22.11
CA VAL A 526 17.49 12.69 -21.65
C VAL A 526 15.96 12.60 -21.57
N LEU A 527 15.39 11.73 -22.38
CA LEU A 527 13.94 11.51 -22.49
C LEU A 527 13.39 10.68 -21.33
N GLY A 528 14.17 9.74 -20.80
CA GLY A 528 13.79 8.83 -19.71
C GLY A 528 14.93 7.89 -19.34
N ALA A 529 14.62 6.81 -18.64
CA ALA A 529 15.59 5.77 -18.32
C ALA A 529 15.06 4.37 -18.54
N ASN A 530 15.97 3.45 -18.89
CA ASN A 530 15.73 2.02 -18.92
C ASN A 530 16.44 1.35 -17.75
N MET A 531 15.81 0.33 -17.20
CA MET A 531 16.44 -0.54 -16.20
C MET A 531 17.38 -1.53 -16.90
N SER A 532 18.58 -1.71 -16.34
CA SER A 532 19.48 -2.79 -16.80
C SER A 532 18.87 -4.17 -16.56
N ALA A 533 19.26 -5.18 -17.36
CA ALA A 533 18.78 -6.56 -17.20
C ALA A 533 18.99 -7.15 -15.79
N LEU A 534 19.99 -6.66 -15.05
CA LEU A 534 20.27 -7.07 -13.66
C LEU A 534 19.54 -6.21 -12.60
N GLY A 535 18.83 -5.15 -12.99
CA GLY A 535 18.10 -4.27 -12.06
C GLY A 535 18.97 -3.37 -11.16
N LEU A 536 20.28 -3.28 -11.39
CA LEU A 536 21.23 -2.60 -10.48
C LEU A 536 21.62 -1.18 -10.89
N SER A 537 21.27 -0.75 -12.10
CA SER A 537 21.50 0.60 -12.62
C SER A 537 20.45 0.99 -13.63
N GLN A 538 20.17 2.30 -13.71
CA GLN A 538 19.22 2.89 -14.66
C GLN A 538 19.98 3.72 -15.68
N LYS A 539 19.85 3.38 -16.96
CA LYS A 539 20.58 4.01 -18.05
C LYS A 539 19.72 5.07 -18.74
N PRO A 540 20.28 6.24 -19.11
CA PRO A 540 19.54 7.29 -19.82
C PRO A 540 19.15 6.85 -21.23
N ILE A 541 17.98 7.31 -21.67
CA ILE A 541 17.49 7.25 -23.05
C ILE A 541 17.58 8.65 -23.64
N TYR A 542 18.28 8.85 -24.76
CA TYR A 542 18.50 10.17 -25.35
C TYR A 542 17.56 10.46 -26.52
N LEU A 543 17.26 11.74 -26.78
CA LEU A 543 16.33 12.18 -27.82
C LEU A 543 16.71 11.75 -29.27
N HIS A 544 17.99 11.49 -29.53
CA HIS A 544 18.54 11.26 -30.88
C HIS A 544 19.03 9.83 -31.15
N SER A 545 18.64 8.83 -30.35
CA SER A 545 19.08 7.43 -30.56
C SER A 545 18.31 6.65 -31.64
N SER A 546 17.35 7.26 -32.35
CA SER A 546 16.62 6.60 -33.43
C SER A 546 17.06 7.07 -34.83
N SER A 547 18.18 6.55 -35.35
CA SER A 547 18.41 6.28 -36.79
C SER A 547 19.85 5.84 -37.13
N GLU A 548 20.34 4.73 -36.57
CA GLU A 548 21.29 3.90 -37.32
C GLU A 548 20.83 2.44 -37.21
N PRO A 549 20.55 1.73 -38.32
CA PRO A 549 20.35 0.30 -38.25
C PRO A 549 21.68 -0.32 -37.81
N LEU A 550 21.69 -1.03 -36.69
CA LEU A 550 22.80 -1.89 -36.29
C LEU A 550 23.10 -2.84 -37.46
N GLU A 551 24.19 -2.59 -38.18
CA GLU A 551 24.73 -3.56 -39.12
C GLU A 551 25.03 -4.84 -38.36
N ARG A 552 24.30 -5.91 -38.71
CA ARG A 552 24.64 -7.28 -38.31
C ARG A 552 25.99 -7.64 -38.94
N ASN A 553 27.08 -7.29 -38.27
CA ASN A 553 28.36 -7.92 -38.54
C ASN A 553 28.31 -9.34 -38.00
N GLY A 554 28.13 -10.28 -38.93
CA GLY A 554 28.16 -11.71 -38.66
C GLY A 554 29.55 -12.19 -38.24
N GLY A 555 29.56 -13.20 -37.37
CA GLY A 555 30.74 -14.02 -37.09
C GLY A 555 30.92 -14.35 -35.61
N GLY A 556 30.13 -15.30 -35.10
CA GLY A 556 30.36 -15.89 -33.78
C GLY A 556 29.14 -16.63 -33.26
N GLU A 557 29.06 -17.93 -33.54
CA GLU A 557 28.12 -18.84 -32.87
C GLU A 557 28.38 -18.82 -31.36
N GLY A 558 27.41 -18.30 -30.60
CA GLY A 558 27.43 -18.23 -29.15
C GLY A 558 26.01 -18.18 -28.59
N LEU A 559 25.50 -19.38 -28.27
CA LEU A 559 24.42 -19.72 -27.34
C LEU A 559 23.33 -18.66 -27.04
N ASP A 560 22.11 -18.93 -27.53
CA ASP A 560 20.86 -18.28 -27.13
C ASP A 560 20.74 -18.13 -25.60
N THR A 561 21.06 -16.95 -25.08
CA THR A 561 20.75 -16.55 -23.71
C THR A 561 20.50 -15.05 -23.64
N PHE A 562 19.45 -14.69 -22.90
CA PHE A 562 18.98 -13.37 -22.47
C PHE A 562 17.88 -12.69 -23.30
N GLU A 563 16.69 -12.73 -22.70
CA GLU A 563 15.53 -11.88 -22.92
C GLU A 563 15.95 -10.43 -23.23
N THR A 564 15.64 -9.97 -24.44
CA THR A 564 15.76 -8.56 -24.80
C THR A 564 14.75 -7.75 -23.99
N VAL A 565 15.22 -6.92 -23.07
CA VAL A 565 14.40 -5.94 -22.34
C VAL A 565 13.67 -5.07 -23.36
N PRO A 566 12.33 -4.96 -23.34
CA PRO A 566 11.61 -4.02 -24.19
C PRO A 566 12.16 -2.61 -23.95
N GLU A 567 12.54 -1.92 -25.02
CA GLU A 567 12.99 -0.54 -24.91
C GLU A 567 11.78 0.30 -24.49
N ALA A 568 11.80 0.87 -23.27
CA ALA A 568 10.76 1.81 -22.86
C ALA A 568 10.71 2.95 -23.88
N ALA A 569 9.51 3.41 -24.20
CA ALA A 569 9.28 4.64 -24.95
C ALA A 569 8.71 5.70 -23.99
N PRO A 570 9.56 6.38 -23.17
CA PRO A 570 9.07 7.36 -22.22
C PRO A 570 8.32 8.45 -22.96
N ALA A 571 7.08 8.68 -22.53
CA ALA A 571 6.19 9.67 -23.10
C ALA A 571 5.68 10.60 -22.00
N GLU A 572 5.32 11.81 -22.40
CA GLU A 572 4.57 12.74 -21.57
C GLU A 572 3.19 12.15 -21.25
N LEU A 573 2.81 12.19 -19.97
CA LEU A 573 1.53 11.69 -19.50
C LEU A 573 0.57 12.86 -19.28
N LYS A 574 -0.66 12.71 -19.78
CA LYS A 574 -1.73 13.72 -19.69
C LYS A 574 -2.80 13.36 -18.65
N GLU A 575 -2.69 12.18 -18.08
CA GLU A 575 -3.52 11.68 -17.00
C GLU A 575 -2.63 10.98 -15.98
N PRO A 576 -3.10 10.79 -14.72
CA PRO A 576 -2.36 10.03 -13.72
C PRO A 576 -1.97 8.64 -14.26
N PRO A 577 -0.70 8.23 -14.10
CA PRO A 577 -0.22 6.99 -14.69
C PRO A 577 -0.89 5.74 -14.11
N ILE A 578 -1.01 4.73 -14.95
CA ILE A 578 -1.34 3.36 -14.55
C ILE A 578 -0.09 2.60 -14.09
N GLU A 579 -0.26 1.46 -13.40
CA GLU A 579 0.86 0.70 -12.81
C GLU A 579 1.93 0.30 -13.84
N ASP A 580 1.55 -0.17 -15.03
CA ASP A 580 2.49 -0.52 -16.10
C ASP A 580 3.35 0.68 -16.53
N GLN A 581 2.77 1.87 -16.60
CA GLN A 581 3.51 3.09 -16.95
C GLN A 581 4.47 3.49 -15.82
N LEU A 582 4.04 3.37 -14.56
CA LEU A 582 4.90 3.62 -13.40
C LEU A 582 6.11 2.68 -13.40
N ALA A 583 5.90 1.39 -13.68
CA ALA A 583 6.95 0.38 -13.66
C ALA A 583 8.06 0.61 -14.71
N PHE A 584 7.73 1.18 -15.88
CA PHE A 584 8.65 1.24 -17.02
C PHE A 584 8.97 2.65 -17.52
N HIS A 585 7.98 3.53 -17.61
CA HIS A 585 8.09 4.78 -18.37
C HIS A 585 8.51 5.97 -17.50
N THR A 586 8.53 5.80 -16.18
CA THR A 586 8.74 6.90 -15.21
C THR A 586 10.05 6.83 -14.43
N LEU A 587 10.97 5.95 -14.84
CA LEU A 587 12.31 5.80 -14.25
C LEU A 587 13.19 7.03 -14.53
N TRP A 588 14.06 7.37 -13.58
CA TRP A 588 14.98 8.50 -13.71
C TRP A 588 16.40 8.01 -14.01
N PRO A 589 17.12 8.64 -14.94
CA PRO A 589 18.50 8.27 -15.23
C PRO A 589 19.40 8.45 -14.01
N GLU A 590 20.19 7.43 -13.71
CA GLU A 590 21.28 7.53 -12.75
C GLU A 590 22.44 8.28 -13.39
N SER A 591 22.91 9.36 -12.73
CA SER A 591 24.02 10.16 -13.24
C SER A 591 25.35 9.85 -12.54
N HIS A 592 25.35 9.62 -11.23
CA HIS A 592 26.58 9.43 -10.45
C HIS A 592 26.42 8.44 -9.29
N LYS A 593 27.55 7.83 -8.91
CA LYS A 593 27.72 7.00 -7.72
C LYS A 593 28.85 7.57 -6.85
N LEU A 594 28.55 7.89 -5.59
CA LEU A 594 29.52 8.44 -4.64
C LEU A 594 29.98 7.33 -3.69
N TYR A 595 31.27 7.01 -3.76
CA TYR A 595 31.91 6.00 -2.93
C TYR A 595 32.70 6.65 -1.80
N GLY A 596 32.64 6.06 -0.60
CA GLY A 596 33.42 6.55 0.54
C GLY A 596 33.05 5.92 1.87
N HIS A 597 31.75 5.76 2.13
CA HIS A 597 31.27 5.08 3.33
C HIS A 597 31.60 3.58 3.29
N GLY A 598 31.98 3.01 4.43
CA GLY A 598 32.27 1.56 4.53
C GLY A 598 31.09 0.70 4.97
N ASN A 599 29.97 1.31 5.35
CA ASN A 599 28.75 0.66 5.84
C ASN A 599 27.49 1.27 5.19
N GLU A 600 26.35 0.62 5.43
CA GLU A 600 25.01 1.02 4.97
C GLU A 600 24.73 2.51 5.26
N LEU A 601 24.20 3.24 4.28
CA LEU A 601 23.82 4.65 4.47
C LEU A 601 22.62 4.72 5.42
N PHE A 602 22.61 5.74 6.29
CA PHE A 602 21.57 5.90 7.31
C PHE A 602 20.80 7.23 7.18
N SER A 603 21.50 8.35 7.00
CA SER A 603 20.87 9.66 6.85
C SER A 603 21.57 10.49 5.79
N LEU A 604 20.78 11.23 5.02
CA LEU A 604 21.18 12.22 4.03
C LEU A 604 20.45 13.54 4.30
N CYS A 605 21.10 14.66 4.05
CA CYS A 605 20.45 15.96 3.94
C CYS A 605 21.19 16.85 2.95
N SER A 606 20.52 17.88 2.46
CA SER A 606 21.06 18.89 1.55
C SER A 606 20.97 20.26 2.20
N ASP A 607 21.85 21.18 1.82
CA ASP A 607 21.71 22.60 2.17
C ASP A 607 20.51 23.21 1.41
N HIS A 608 19.95 24.31 1.92
CA HIS A 608 18.80 24.97 1.31
C HIS A 608 19.11 25.52 -0.07
N LYS A 609 20.39 25.84 -0.36
CA LYS A 609 20.87 26.18 -1.72
C LYS A 609 21.07 24.97 -2.63
N GLY A 610 21.14 23.74 -2.12
CA GLY A 610 21.23 22.52 -2.91
C GLY A 610 22.62 22.25 -3.51
N ASN A 611 23.66 22.87 -2.96
CA ASN A 611 25.03 22.77 -3.40
C ASN A 611 25.90 21.82 -2.55
N LEU A 612 25.44 21.43 -1.36
CA LEU A 612 26.13 20.50 -0.46
C LEU A 612 25.19 19.40 0.00
N VAL A 613 25.70 18.19 0.01
CA VAL A 613 25.02 17.02 0.61
C VAL A 613 25.83 16.55 1.80
N ALA A 614 25.19 16.40 2.95
CA ALA A 614 25.75 15.69 4.09
C ALA A 614 25.20 14.26 4.13
N SER A 615 26.08 13.30 4.42
CA SER A 615 25.73 11.88 4.47
C SER A 615 26.36 11.19 5.66
N SER A 616 25.68 10.19 6.19
CA SER A 616 26.17 9.36 7.28
C SER A 616 25.82 7.90 7.04
N CYS A 617 26.61 7.00 7.64
CA CYS A 617 26.38 5.56 7.58
C CYS A 617 26.18 4.96 8.97
N LYS A 618 25.72 3.70 8.98
CA LYS A 618 25.60 2.89 10.19
C LYS A 618 26.99 2.65 10.79
N ALA A 619 27.23 3.21 11.97
CA ALA A 619 28.53 3.11 12.62
C ALA A 619 28.66 1.77 13.37
N GLN A 620 29.74 1.04 13.07
CA GLN A 620 30.19 -0.11 13.87
C GLN A 620 31.30 0.27 14.86
N SER A 621 31.96 1.40 14.63
CA SER A 621 32.98 2.01 15.48
C SER A 621 32.92 3.54 15.34
N ALA A 622 33.56 4.26 16.27
CA ALA A 622 33.61 5.72 16.22
C ALA A 622 34.28 6.25 14.95
N SER A 623 35.31 5.57 14.43
CA SER A 623 36.00 5.96 13.18
C SER A 623 35.12 5.83 11.94
N MET A 624 34.01 5.09 12.01
CA MET A 624 33.04 4.91 10.92
C MET A 624 31.83 5.84 11.07
N ALA A 625 31.68 6.53 12.21
CA ALA A 625 30.58 7.47 12.46
C ALA A 625 30.83 8.86 11.82
N GLU A 626 31.60 8.88 10.72
CA GLU A 626 31.96 10.11 10.01
C GLU A 626 30.75 10.68 9.26
N ILE A 627 30.60 12.01 9.27
CA ILE A 627 29.67 12.69 8.37
C ILE A 627 30.46 13.21 7.17
N TRP A 628 30.07 12.81 5.97
CA TRP A 628 30.74 13.22 4.73
C TRP A 628 29.97 14.35 4.06
N LEU A 629 30.69 15.39 3.64
CA LEU A 629 30.18 16.49 2.82
C LEU A 629 30.58 16.29 1.36
N TRP A 630 29.58 16.33 0.47
CA TRP A 630 29.75 16.21 -0.97
C TRP A 630 29.35 17.51 -1.65
N GLU A 631 30.18 17.99 -2.55
CA GLU A 631 29.85 19.14 -3.39
C GLU A 631 28.99 18.72 -4.58
N VAL A 632 27.81 19.33 -4.72
CA VAL A 632 26.91 19.05 -5.85
C VAL A 632 27.49 19.67 -7.12
N GLY A 633 27.52 18.89 -8.20
CA GLY A 633 28.12 19.28 -9.48
C GLY A 633 29.46 18.60 -9.71
N THR A 634 30.46 18.83 -8.83
CA THR A 634 31.75 18.12 -8.91
C THR A 634 31.70 16.73 -8.31
N TRP A 635 30.74 16.49 -7.39
CA TRP A 635 30.55 15.26 -6.64
C TRP A 635 31.78 14.81 -5.83
N LYS A 636 32.69 15.73 -5.53
CA LYS A 636 33.87 15.48 -4.71
C LYS A 636 33.51 15.55 -3.22
N ALA A 637 34.17 14.71 -2.43
CA ALA A 637 34.13 14.82 -0.97
C ALA A 637 34.95 16.04 -0.53
N VAL A 638 34.29 17.02 0.09
CA VAL A 638 34.88 18.31 0.52
C VAL A 638 35.05 18.42 2.03
N GLY A 639 34.52 17.48 2.80
CA GLY A 639 34.69 17.46 4.26
C GLY A 639 34.36 16.12 4.89
N ARG A 640 35.04 15.80 6.00
CA ARG A 640 34.79 14.63 6.84
C ARG A 640 34.70 15.09 8.30
N LEU A 641 33.49 15.10 8.82
CA LEU A 641 33.18 15.68 10.12
C LEU A 641 33.15 14.56 11.16
N GLN A 642 34.05 14.65 12.13
CA GLN A 642 34.17 13.73 13.27
C GLN A 642 33.56 14.35 14.52
N SER A 643 32.64 13.64 15.17
CA SER A 643 32.16 14.01 16.51
C SER A 643 31.52 12.84 17.25
N HIS A 644 30.81 11.97 16.51
CA HIS A 644 30.01 10.90 17.12
C HIS A 644 30.76 9.58 17.27
N SER A 645 30.28 8.75 18.20
CA SER A 645 30.84 7.42 18.46
C SER A 645 29.97 6.27 17.97
N LEU A 646 28.68 6.55 17.73
CA LEU A 646 27.67 5.64 17.20
C LEU A 646 26.95 6.31 16.01
N THR A 647 26.08 5.54 15.35
CA THR A 647 25.33 5.99 14.16
C THR A 647 24.70 7.36 14.36
N VAL A 648 25.01 8.28 13.43
CA VAL A 648 24.31 9.55 13.29
C VAL A 648 22.93 9.26 12.71
N THR A 649 21.88 9.61 13.42
CA THR A 649 20.50 9.24 13.06
C THR A 649 19.82 10.27 12.18
N HIS A 650 20.18 11.54 12.30
CA HIS A 650 19.60 12.62 11.52
C HIS A 650 20.59 13.78 11.34
N LEU A 651 20.45 14.48 10.21
CA LEU A 651 21.27 15.61 9.80
C LEU A 651 20.35 16.71 9.25
N GLU A 652 20.63 17.97 9.59
CA GLU A 652 19.88 19.10 9.03
C GLU A 652 20.72 20.39 9.01
N PHE A 653 20.72 21.08 7.88
CA PHE A 653 21.32 22.41 7.77
C PHE A 653 20.41 23.48 8.38
N SER A 654 21.00 24.54 8.94
CA SER A 654 20.24 25.73 9.34
C SER A 654 19.66 26.44 8.12
N TYR A 655 18.63 27.26 8.34
CA TYR A 655 17.92 28.02 7.28
C TYR A 655 18.83 28.92 6.42
N ASP A 656 20.01 29.29 6.93
CA ASP A 656 21.01 30.13 6.26
C ASP A 656 22.22 29.36 5.70
N ASP A 657 22.20 28.03 5.80
CA ASP A 657 23.25 27.10 5.37
C ASP A 657 24.62 27.30 6.07
N THR A 658 24.66 28.03 7.19
CA THR A 658 25.90 28.31 7.93
C THR A 658 26.21 27.28 9.01
N LEU A 659 25.20 26.52 9.46
CA LEU A 659 25.32 25.50 10.50
C LEU A 659 24.80 24.16 10.00
N LEU A 660 25.47 23.08 10.40
CA LEU A 660 24.98 21.70 10.24
C LEU A 660 24.76 21.09 11.62
N LEU A 661 23.52 20.66 11.88
CA LEU A 661 23.15 19.90 13.07
C LEU A 661 23.23 18.40 12.77
N SER A 662 23.77 17.66 13.73
CA SER A 662 23.83 16.20 13.69
C SER A 662 23.40 15.64 15.03
N VAL A 663 22.61 14.57 15.01
CA VAL A 663 22.16 13.85 16.22
C VAL A 663 22.47 12.36 16.11
N SER A 664 22.73 11.70 17.22
CA SER A 664 23.25 10.32 17.21
C SER A 664 22.64 9.41 18.28
N ARG A 665 22.78 8.10 18.02
CA ARG A 665 22.51 7.03 19.00
C ARG A 665 23.39 7.13 20.25
N ASP A 666 24.51 7.85 20.19
CA ASP A 666 25.36 8.12 21.35
C ASP A 666 24.77 9.16 22.33
N ARG A 667 23.54 9.61 22.07
CA ARG A 667 22.75 10.54 22.91
C ARG A 667 23.25 11.98 22.87
N HIS A 668 24.21 12.27 22.00
CA HIS A 668 24.72 13.62 21.77
C HIS A 668 24.17 14.20 20.48
N PHE A 669 24.13 15.53 20.44
CA PHE A 669 24.10 16.27 19.18
C PHE A 669 25.40 17.04 19.00
N SER A 670 25.73 17.36 17.75
CA SER A 670 26.85 18.22 17.39
C SER A 670 26.41 19.29 16.41
N VAL A 671 26.93 20.50 16.58
CA VAL A 671 26.72 21.63 15.66
C VAL A 671 28.05 21.98 15.02
N PHE A 672 28.08 22.03 13.69
CA PHE A 672 29.24 22.41 12.91
C PHE A 672 28.97 23.74 12.19
N SER A 673 29.92 24.66 12.20
CA SER A 673 29.91 25.81 11.30
C SER A 673 30.43 25.36 9.94
N ILE A 674 29.72 25.73 8.88
CA ILE A 674 30.06 25.47 7.48
C ILE A 674 30.23 26.84 6.80
N GLN A 675 31.41 27.10 6.24
CA GLN A 675 31.70 28.34 5.52
C GLN A 675 32.27 28.02 4.15
N ARG A 676 31.72 28.69 3.14
CA ARG A 676 32.24 28.67 1.77
C ARG A 676 33.11 29.89 1.56
N THR A 677 34.35 29.68 1.17
CA THR A 677 35.25 30.78 0.79
C THR A 677 34.91 31.27 -0.61
N ASP A 678 35.35 32.49 -0.96
CA ASP A 678 35.13 33.07 -2.29
C ASP A 678 35.77 32.22 -3.42
N ASN A 679 36.76 31.38 -3.06
CA ASN A 679 37.42 30.45 -3.97
C ASN A 679 36.65 29.13 -4.16
N GLY A 680 35.49 28.97 -3.52
CA GLY A 680 34.66 27.76 -3.57
C GLY A 680 35.07 26.65 -2.59
N GLU A 681 36.09 26.85 -1.76
CA GLU A 681 36.48 25.85 -0.75
C GLU A 681 35.49 25.83 0.41
N VAL A 682 35.17 24.63 0.89
CA VAL A 682 34.27 24.41 2.03
C VAL A 682 35.10 24.17 3.28
N SER A 683 35.06 25.11 4.21
CA SER A 683 35.64 24.94 5.55
C SER A 683 34.55 24.55 6.56
N HIS A 684 34.93 23.72 7.53
CA HIS A 684 34.03 23.26 8.57
C HIS A 684 34.70 23.27 9.95
N LYS A 685 33.94 23.57 11.00
CA LYS A 685 34.44 23.60 12.38
C LYS A 685 33.38 23.08 13.36
N LEU A 686 33.75 22.14 14.22
CA LEU A 686 32.91 21.71 15.34
C LEU A 686 32.77 22.86 16.34
N MET A 687 31.54 23.35 16.53
CA MET A 687 31.23 24.42 17.49
C MET A 687 30.90 23.85 18.86
N ALA A 688 30.10 22.80 18.90
CA ALA A 688 29.66 22.19 20.14
C ALA A 688 29.31 20.72 19.95
N LYS A 689 29.53 19.93 21.01
CA LYS A 689 29.04 18.56 21.19
C LYS A 689 28.40 18.48 22.57
N VAL A 690 27.11 18.14 22.63
CA VAL A 690 26.33 18.23 23.87
C VAL A 690 25.60 16.91 24.12
N GLU A 691 25.73 16.36 25.33
CA GLU A 691 24.89 15.25 25.79
C GLU A 691 23.49 15.79 26.13
N ALA A 692 22.53 15.55 25.25
CA ALA A 692 21.24 16.23 25.29
C ALA A 692 20.13 15.43 25.95
N HIS A 693 20.17 14.10 25.80
CA HIS A 693 19.08 13.20 26.18
C HIS A 693 19.58 11.98 26.95
N LYS A 694 18.67 11.31 27.68
CA LYS A 694 19.01 10.10 28.46
C LYS A 694 19.13 8.85 27.58
N ARG A 695 18.55 8.89 26.37
CA ARG A 695 18.54 7.80 25.38
C ARG A 695 18.82 8.37 24.00
N ILE A 696 18.85 7.47 23.00
CA ILE A 696 19.06 7.77 21.57
C ILE A 696 18.25 9.01 21.17
N ILE A 697 18.90 9.94 20.50
CA ILE A 697 18.22 11.02 19.78
C ILE A 697 17.88 10.47 18.40
N TRP A 698 16.63 10.59 17.97
CA TRP A 698 16.18 10.03 16.69
C TRP A 698 16.22 11.08 15.59
N ALA A 699 15.60 12.24 15.84
CA ALA A 699 15.52 13.31 14.86
C ALA A 699 15.82 14.69 15.49
N CYS A 700 16.05 15.65 14.62
CA CYS A 700 16.19 17.05 14.96
C CYS A 700 15.55 17.91 13.87
N SER A 701 15.20 19.15 14.18
CA SER A 701 14.74 20.11 13.16
C SER A 701 15.01 21.56 13.55
N TRP A 702 15.47 22.36 12.59
CA TRP A 702 15.77 23.78 12.78
C TRP A 702 14.51 24.64 12.70
N ASN A 703 14.48 25.69 13.52
CA ASN A 703 13.55 26.79 13.34
C ASN A 703 13.89 27.53 12.03
N PRO A 704 12.95 27.69 11.08
CA PRO A 704 13.22 28.40 9.83
C PRO A 704 13.45 29.91 10.00
N PHE A 705 13.21 30.49 11.18
CA PHE A 705 13.33 31.92 11.43
C PHE A 705 14.53 32.32 12.32
N GLY A 706 15.30 31.38 12.83
CA GLY A 706 16.43 31.67 13.73
C GLY A 706 17.24 30.43 14.07
N HIS A 707 18.35 30.59 14.81
CA HIS A 707 19.24 29.47 15.16
C HIS A 707 18.75 28.70 16.40
N GLN A 708 17.44 28.42 16.47
CA GLN A 708 16.86 27.48 17.43
C GLN A 708 16.59 26.14 16.75
N PHE A 709 16.61 25.05 17.51
CA PHE A 709 16.30 23.73 16.96
C PHE A 709 15.67 22.82 18.01
N ALA A 710 14.88 21.85 17.55
CA ALA A 710 14.30 20.80 18.37
C ALA A 710 15.13 19.51 18.24
N THR A 711 15.21 18.74 19.33
CA THR A 711 15.74 17.37 19.34
C THR A 711 14.70 16.42 19.93
N SER A 712 14.47 15.28 19.28
CA SER A 712 13.52 14.26 19.73
C SER A 712 14.23 12.96 20.10
N SER A 713 13.75 12.27 21.15
CA SER A 713 14.47 11.14 21.72
C SER A 713 13.59 9.97 22.13
N ARG A 714 14.22 8.80 22.18
CA ARG A 714 13.72 7.57 22.80
C ARG A 714 13.41 7.70 24.29
N ASP A 715 13.88 8.76 24.94
CA ASP A 715 13.50 9.06 26.32
C ASP A 715 12.10 9.70 26.46
N LYS A 716 11.33 9.78 25.35
CA LYS A 716 9.98 10.32 25.26
C LYS A 716 9.90 11.84 25.48
N THR A 717 11.01 12.56 25.25
CA THR A 717 11.04 14.02 25.38
C THR A 717 11.45 14.69 24.08
N VAL A 718 10.95 15.91 23.89
CA VAL A 718 11.43 16.86 22.89
C VAL A 718 11.99 18.06 23.63
N LYS A 719 13.21 18.45 23.25
CA LYS A 719 13.91 19.59 23.84
C LYS A 719 14.18 20.64 22.77
N ILE A 720 14.06 21.91 23.15
CA ILE A 720 14.36 23.05 22.28
C ILE A 720 15.62 23.73 22.78
N TRP A 721 16.50 24.02 21.83
CA TRP A 721 17.82 24.62 22.04
C TRP A 721 17.93 25.92 21.26
N SER A 722 18.76 26.84 21.74
CA SER A 722 19.18 28.05 21.00
C SER A 722 20.69 28.07 20.88
N VAL A 723 21.18 28.42 19.69
CA VAL A 723 22.55 28.86 19.48
C VAL A 723 22.57 30.37 19.74
N GLU A 724 23.36 30.82 20.71
CA GLU A 724 23.56 32.23 21.04
C GLU A 724 24.73 32.81 20.24
N ASN A 725 24.82 34.14 20.17
CA ASN A 725 25.83 34.88 19.37
C ASN A 725 27.28 34.46 19.68
N ASP A 726 27.57 34.04 20.92
CA ASP A 726 28.89 33.58 21.37
C ASP A 726 29.16 32.10 21.02
N ALA A 727 28.43 31.52 20.07
CA ALA A 727 28.47 30.10 19.72
C ALA A 727 28.12 29.14 20.88
N ARG A 728 27.49 29.65 21.94
CA ARG A 728 27.03 28.86 23.08
C ARG A 728 25.68 28.23 22.77
N ILE A 729 25.46 27.02 23.26
CA ILE A 729 24.19 26.31 23.09
C ILE A 729 23.49 26.19 24.43
N LYS A 730 22.26 26.68 24.49
CA LYS A 730 21.42 26.67 25.70
C LYS A 730 20.14 25.89 25.45
N GLN A 731 19.77 25.02 26.39
CA GLN A 731 18.45 24.40 26.42
C GLN A 731 17.44 25.44 26.91
N ILE A 732 16.48 25.83 26.07
CA ILE A 732 15.52 26.90 26.39
C ILE A 732 14.14 26.38 26.79
N LEU A 733 13.77 25.16 26.36
CA LEU A 733 12.49 24.55 26.69
C LEU A 733 12.57 23.01 26.64
N VAL A 734 11.75 22.36 27.46
CA VAL A 734 11.45 20.92 27.35
C VAL A 734 9.94 20.79 27.22
N LEU A 735 9.47 20.14 26.16
CA LEU A 735 8.04 19.86 26.00
C LEU A 735 7.58 18.82 27.03
N PRO A 736 6.28 18.80 27.38
CA PRO A 736 5.73 17.74 28.22
C PRO A 736 6.09 16.33 27.69
N PRO A 737 6.28 15.34 28.58
CA PRO A 737 6.67 13.99 28.16
C PRO A 737 5.56 13.31 27.35
N PHE A 738 5.98 12.58 26.32
CA PHE A 738 5.10 11.88 25.39
C PHE A 738 4.78 10.44 25.83
N GLY A 739 3.73 9.85 25.27
CA GLY A 739 3.29 8.48 25.62
C GLY A 739 4.30 7.39 25.25
N SER A 740 5.02 7.59 24.15
CA SER A 740 6.02 6.66 23.60
C SER A 740 7.29 7.39 23.15
N SER A 741 8.29 6.65 22.65
CA SER A 741 9.49 7.23 22.04
C SER A 741 9.10 8.24 20.95
N VAL A 742 9.78 9.39 20.91
CA VAL A 742 9.59 10.36 19.83
C VAL A 742 10.62 10.10 18.75
N THR A 743 10.17 9.68 17.58
CA THR A 743 11.02 9.18 16.49
C THR A 743 11.21 10.21 15.38
N ALA A 744 10.24 11.11 15.17
CA ALA A 744 10.32 12.16 14.15
C ALA A 744 9.93 13.53 14.73
N VAL A 745 10.56 14.58 14.23
CA VAL A 745 10.22 15.96 14.56
C VAL A 745 10.44 16.85 13.33
N ALA A 746 9.55 17.81 13.09
CA ALA A 746 9.69 18.77 12.01
C ALA A 746 9.15 20.13 12.43
N TRP A 747 9.95 21.18 12.27
CA TRP A 747 9.60 22.55 12.63
C TRP A 747 9.20 23.35 11.39
N THR A 748 8.08 24.06 11.45
CA THR A 748 7.69 25.07 10.45
C THR A 748 7.46 26.44 11.09
N GLY A 749 7.68 27.49 10.30
CA GLY A 749 7.44 28.86 10.71
C GLY A 749 5.99 29.28 10.45
N LEU A 750 5.37 29.91 11.44
CA LEU A 750 4.02 30.48 11.32
C LEU A 750 4.10 31.99 11.11
N ASP A 751 4.70 32.71 12.06
CA ASP A 751 4.91 34.15 11.97
C ASP A 751 6.39 34.49 12.22
N ARG A 752 7.01 35.12 11.22
CA ARG A 752 8.40 35.54 11.29
C ARG A 752 8.62 36.71 12.25
N ASN A 753 7.65 37.60 12.39
CA ASN A 753 7.72 38.76 13.27
C ASN A 753 7.63 38.34 14.74
N GLU A 754 6.72 37.41 15.05
CA GLU A 754 6.60 36.85 16.40
C GLU A 754 7.60 35.73 16.71
N LYS A 755 8.44 35.34 15.73
CA LYS A 755 9.30 34.14 15.79
C LYS A 755 8.52 32.93 16.31
N SER A 756 7.27 32.80 15.85
CA SER A 756 6.37 31.72 16.21
C SER A 756 6.42 30.63 15.15
N GLY A 757 6.32 29.39 15.58
CA GLY A 757 6.33 28.23 14.71
C GLY A 757 5.49 27.10 15.27
N CYS A 758 5.37 26.04 14.47
CA CYS A 758 4.74 24.81 14.86
C CYS A 758 5.75 23.67 14.74
N VAL A 759 5.83 22.87 15.80
CA VAL A 759 6.63 21.65 15.85
C VAL A 759 5.70 20.46 15.74
N ALA A 760 5.81 19.72 14.64
CA ALA A 760 5.17 18.43 14.47
C ALA A 760 6.02 17.35 15.15
N VAL A 761 5.38 16.49 15.93
CA VAL A 761 6.01 15.45 16.74
C VAL A 761 5.40 14.10 16.37
N GLY A 762 6.22 13.20 15.82
CA GLY A 762 5.84 11.84 15.44
C GLY A 762 6.42 10.83 16.41
N MET A 763 5.60 9.87 16.82
CA MET A 763 5.96 8.91 17.86
C MET A 763 6.07 7.47 17.33
N GLU A 764 6.75 6.62 18.11
CA GLU A 764 6.85 5.17 17.88
C GLU A 764 5.48 4.47 17.89
N SER A 765 4.47 5.04 18.55
CA SER A 765 3.09 4.54 18.52
C SER A 765 2.31 4.94 17.25
N GLY A 766 2.91 5.70 16.34
CA GLY A 766 2.27 6.21 15.12
C GLY A 766 1.46 7.50 15.28
N LEU A 767 1.22 7.92 16.52
CA LEU A 767 0.51 9.15 16.83
C LEU A 767 1.35 10.39 16.46
N ILE A 768 0.66 11.45 16.06
CA ILE A 768 1.26 12.74 15.68
C ILE A 768 0.61 13.86 16.48
N GLU A 769 1.44 14.72 17.06
CA GLU A 769 1.01 15.93 17.78
C GLU A 769 1.65 17.19 17.19
N LEU A 770 0.90 18.30 17.21
CA LEU A 770 1.36 19.62 16.81
C LEU A 770 1.47 20.53 18.03
N TRP A 771 2.60 21.21 18.15
CA TRP A 771 2.90 22.12 19.26
C TRP A 771 3.25 23.50 18.71
N ASN A 772 2.48 24.52 19.11
CA ASN A 772 2.83 25.90 18.82
C ASN A 772 3.96 26.31 19.75
N VAL A 773 5.06 26.83 19.19
CA VAL A 773 6.24 27.29 19.92
C VAL A 773 6.47 28.76 19.59
N LYS A 774 6.58 29.59 20.63
CA LYS A 774 6.92 31.02 20.50
C LYS A 774 8.26 31.29 21.16
N ILE A 775 9.20 31.82 20.38
CA ILE A 775 10.53 32.21 20.86
C ILE A 775 10.46 33.66 21.36
N ILE A 776 10.99 33.90 22.55
CA ILE A 776 11.03 35.21 23.20
C ILE A 776 12.51 35.53 23.45
N GLU A 777 13.02 36.51 22.72
CA GLU A 777 14.37 37.04 22.90
C GLU A 777 14.31 38.30 23.77
N THR A 778 15.09 38.32 24.84
CA THR A 778 15.21 39.46 25.76
C THR A 778 16.68 39.79 25.97
N GLU A 779 16.99 40.95 26.55
CA GLU A 779 18.36 41.32 26.93
C GLU A 779 19.00 40.31 27.91
N GLU A 780 18.19 39.58 28.70
CA GLU A 780 18.62 38.53 29.63
C GLU A 780 18.82 37.16 28.96
N GLY A 781 18.51 37.03 27.67
CA GLY A 781 18.71 35.85 26.84
C GLY A 781 17.45 35.33 26.15
N THR A 782 17.60 34.19 25.46
CA THR A 782 16.53 33.54 24.70
C THR A 782 15.73 32.56 25.58
N THR A 783 14.40 32.66 25.53
CA THR A 783 13.45 31.74 26.16
C THR A 783 12.39 31.30 25.16
N ALA A 784 11.61 30.26 25.49
CA ALA A 784 10.52 29.80 24.64
C ALA A 784 9.32 29.36 25.47
N THR A 785 8.13 29.51 24.89
CA THR A 785 6.88 28.95 25.41
C THR A 785 6.30 27.99 24.37
N ALA A 786 5.60 26.95 24.83
CA ALA A 786 4.91 26.03 23.94
C ALA A 786 3.53 25.66 24.45
N ALA A 787 2.60 25.42 23.52
CA ALA A 787 1.26 24.95 23.80
C ALA A 787 0.88 23.86 22.79
N LEU A 788 0.16 22.82 23.26
CA LEU A 788 -0.38 21.78 22.39
C LEU A 788 -1.45 22.44 21.49
N ALA A 789 -1.22 22.39 20.19
CA ALA A 789 -2.13 22.95 19.20
C ALA A 789 -3.18 21.92 18.76
N LEU A 790 -2.72 20.70 18.47
CA LEU A 790 -3.58 19.61 18.00
C LEU A 790 -2.97 18.25 18.28
N ARG A 791 -3.79 17.29 18.73
CA ARG A 791 -3.48 15.86 18.68
C ARG A 791 -4.31 15.25 17.56
N LEU A 792 -3.67 14.64 16.58
CA LEU A 792 -4.39 13.98 15.50
C LEU A 792 -5.14 12.74 16.03
N GLU A 793 -6.34 12.52 15.51
CA GLU A 793 -7.14 11.34 15.83
C GLU A 793 -6.44 10.06 15.34
N PRO A 794 -6.53 8.92 16.07
CA PRO A 794 -5.85 7.69 15.71
C PRO A 794 -6.11 7.20 14.27
N PHE A 795 -7.33 7.37 13.76
CA PHE A 795 -7.68 7.01 12.36
C PHE A 795 -6.94 7.85 11.31
N MET A 796 -6.47 9.05 11.68
CA MET A 796 -5.68 9.92 10.81
C MET A 796 -4.17 9.63 10.89
N CYS A 797 -3.72 9.02 11.98
CA CYS A 797 -2.33 8.71 12.29
C CYS A 797 -1.83 7.39 11.71
N HIS A 798 -0.52 7.16 11.81
CA HIS A 798 0.09 5.87 11.51
C HIS A 798 -0.29 4.83 12.58
N VAL A 799 -0.23 3.55 12.21
CA VAL A 799 -0.49 2.43 13.13
C VAL A 799 0.82 1.88 13.74
N SER A 800 1.95 2.27 13.17
CA SER A 800 3.30 1.93 13.63
C SER A 800 4.19 3.19 13.68
N ALA A 801 5.46 3.03 14.01
CA ALA A 801 6.39 4.14 14.23
C ALA A 801 6.43 5.13 13.05
N VAL A 802 6.39 6.43 13.38
CA VAL A 802 6.61 7.52 12.41
C VAL A 802 8.11 7.66 12.18
N ASN A 803 8.58 7.42 10.96
CA ASN A 803 9.99 7.46 10.60
C ASN A 803 10.44 8.87 10.24
N ARG A 804 9.60 9.62 9.51
CA ARG A 804 9.92 10.99 9.10
C ARG A 804 8.69 11.88 9.05
N LEU A 805 8.94 13.16 9.32
CA LEU A 805 8.00 14.26 9.14
C LEU A 805 8.68 15.33 8.28
N ALA A 806 7.98 15.88 7.30
CA ALA A 806 8.52 16.92 6.43
C ALA A 806 7.42 17.93 6.06
N TRP A 807 7.63 19.19 6.45
CA TRP A 807 6.77 20.28 6.01
C TRP A 807 7.07 20.64 4.56
N ARG A 808 6.02 20.95 3.78
CA ARG A 808 6.16 21.50 2.43
C ARG A 808 6.85 22.86 2.52
N PRO A 809 7.89 23.12 1.69
CA PRO A 809 8.48 24.44 1.59
C PRO A 809 7.43 25.47 1.20
N THR A 810 7.32 26.56 1.95
CA THR A 810 6.47 27.69 1.60
C THR A 810 7.33 28.74 0.89
N GLU A 811 7.14 28.91 -0.43
CA GLU A 811 7.68 30.07 -1.12
C GLU A 811 6.98 31.36 -0.65
N LYS A 812 7.62 32.50 -0.90
CA LYS A 812 7.24 33.83 -0.38
C LYS A 812 5.88 34.37 -0.87
N CYS A 813 5.12 33.60 -1.63
CA CYS A 813 3.82 33.97 -2.19
C CYS A 813 2.80 32.84 -1.96
N GLU A 814 2.12 32.84 -0.82
CA GLU A 814 0.74 32.37 -0.80
C GLU A 814 -0.12 33.39 -0.06
N SER A 815 -1.18 33.82 -0.72
CA SER A 815 -2.24 34.71 -0.22
C SER A 815 -3.03 34.12 0.97
N ASN A 816 -2.72 32.88 1.38
CA ASN A 816 -3.25 32.21 2.56
C ASN A 816 -2.11 31.84 3.53
N GLN A 817 -1.64 32.81 4.32
CA GLN A 817 -0.55 32.62 5.30
C GLN A 817 -0.83 31.52 6.35
N SER A 818 -2.07 31.04 6.49
CA SER A 818 -2.49 30.05 7.49
C SER A 818 -2.43 28.58 7.04
N LEU A 819 -2.28 28.29 5.74
CA LEU A 819 -2.27 26.91 5.25
C LEU A 819 -0.86 26.31 5.29
N ARG A 820 -0.71 25.09 5.80
CA ARG A 820 0.57 24.35 5.84
C ARG A 820 0.37 22.88 5.53
N TRP A 821 1.27 22.32 4.73
CA TRP A 821 1.24 20.92 4.33
C TRP A 821 2.34 20.15 5.04
N LEU A 822 1.96 19.03 5.66
CA LEU A 822 2.88 18.13 6.33
C LEU A 822 2.80 16.75 5.69
N THR A 823 3.95 16.18 5.39
CA THR A 823 4.04 14.77 5.03
C THR A 823 4.57 13.97 6.21
N SER A 824 4.05 12.76 6.37
CA SER A 824 4.60 11.76 7.27
C SER A 824 4.80 10.41 6.57
N CYS A 825 5.77 9.63 7.03
CA CYS A 825 5.96 8.25 6.63
C CYS A 825 6.32 7.36 7.82
N GLY A 826 6.13 6.05 7.71
CA GLY A 826 6.35 5.14 8.83
C GLY A 826 6.47 3.66 8.49
N ASP A 827 6.60 2.88 9.57
CA ASP A 827 6.73 1.41 9.56
C ASP A 827 5.42 0.67 9.25
N ASP A 828 4.31 1.40 9.10
CA ASP A 828 3.03 0.86 8.60
C ASP A 828 2.95 0.88 7.06
N ASN A 829 4.11 1.04 6.40
CA ASN A 829 4.30 1.12 4.95
C ASN A 829 3.58 2.31 4.29
N CYS A 830 3.06 3.24 5.07
CA CYS A 830 2.25 4.34 4.56
C CYS A 830 3.05 5.63 4.37
N VAL A 831 2.71 6.38 3.32
CA VAL A 831 2.99 7.80 3.17
C VAL A 831 1.68 8.56 3.37
N ARG A 832 1.68 9.64 4.14
CA ARG A 832 0.50 10.47 4.37
C ARG A 832 0.82 11.93 4.11
N VAL A 833 -0.15 12.65 3.58
CA VAL A 833 -0.09 14.11 3.45
C VAL A 833 -1.28 14.71 4.18
N PHE A 834 -0.99 15.72 4.99
CA PHE A 834 -1.95 16.49 5.77
C PHE A 834 -1.88 17.95 5.36
N ASN A 835 -3.04 18.59 5.41
CA ASN A 835 -3.19 20.02 5.32
C ASN A 835 -3.69 20.55 6.66
N PHE A 836 -3.00 21.55 7.20
CA PHE A 836 -3.33 22.24 8.43
C PHE A 836 -3.67 23.70 8.16
N LYS A 837 -4.76 24.16 8.76
CA LYS A 837 -5.17 25.56 8.77
C LYS A 837 -5.00 26.11 10.18
N PHE A 838 -4.06 27.05 10.33
CA PHE A 838 -3.70 27.69 11.60
C PHE A 838 -4.52 28.94 11.91
#